data_AF-A0A430JSM1-F1
#
_entry.id   AF-A0A430JSM1-F1
#
_cell.length_a   1.000
_cell.length_b   1.000
_cell.length_c   1.000
_cell.angle_alpha   90.00
_cell.angle_beta   90.00
_cell.angle_gamma   90.00
#
_symmetry.space_group_name_H-M   'P 1'
#
loop_
_entity.id
_entity.type
_entity.pdbx_description
1 polymer ?
#
loop_
_entity_poly.entity_id
_entity_poly.type
_entity_poly.pdbx_seq_one_letter_code
_entity_poly.pdbx_strand_id
1 'polypeptide(L)'
;MSRTVSLLVSLVLFAVCPTLVSPAGVPTPSVNSSLSHSFSTAVPASAQPATRSNDDDSDSISATTDPAAANPSGTTPTLAITSVGESILAPDDDLSIEITLSNPTDEDITLDRISLAGQPVAPSTRTRLLAFLNDADVFLETLYAAELDVTVPARQKVMLPLTVARDSTGWSGDEETWGPHGIEVVVDGPGLDDELTDRSFVVVAPNYEVTPMPTGVVIPVTASTAEMAEEQTISQRTDAGLIAREEEEEGKPGATETSTASTGGSTVRATPTDTSTDPSTRANTAPHRISTLLTADNIPGVTTVFDPALLSVYADDDALTAAVTNLATSNNSEVIFTAFSDPDMSALVHGEDSEQATSAHDTATTMAEELGDAIRTDITLLAPEPDQETLSVLANGGTSAVIIAADEVPTSAYRYYTPSARTSINYGDSDATASEADASPDSEKGTDTGTASESSASRSSGASGLDALVVDSAASAALAGTLVEEDEVAGADDSAGAIDILDSRQLVLSLSAVTYRERPNDTRGMVLAVDRASLPHYGTQDPATATAADPVATENLLETTRALMGASWVSPYTVSQLLELDSSSAERQELPERVLATGEARTSFFSATANSYSRVVTIAAMSPDPSILTNPADLARRRLSTLAWRSDPAGRQNRLRDLTRTANGYFTAIYANPSSTINIISEATGVPLHIRNDLPVDVGVVIQLDTPDARLRATETVAVTLTPHSTTTVTVPVRASGSGNVRADVRVLNPVGTQVGPVQSIDIRVRANWENVGTVVVAGAFGAVLVVGVIRSLRRGRRSAPVRPGSLPRVSATATTG
;
A
#
# COMPACT_ATOMS: atom_id res chain seq x y z
N MET A 1 -18.34 15.67 -63.94
CA MET A 1 -19.11 16.13 -65.13
C MET A 1 -19.11 17.67 -65.19
N SER A 2 -19.54 18.24 -66.30
CA SER A 2 -19.41 19.66 -66.70
C SER A 2 -19.81 20.73 -65.66
N ARG A 3 -19.17 21.91 -65.78
CA ARG A 3 -19.67 23.27 -65.41
C ARG A 3 -21.13 23.47 -65.94
N THR A 4 -21.98 24.42 -65.51
CA THR A 4 -21.74 25.87 -65.39
C THR A 4 -22.98 26.60 -64.79
N VAL A 5 -22.77 27.60 -63.90
CA VAL A 5 -23.51 28.89 -63.71
C VAL A 5 -25.03 29.00 -63.95
N SER A 6 -25.79 29.53 -62.96
CA SER A 6 -26.45 30.87 -63.04
C SER A 6 -27.12 31.37 -61.74
N LEU A 7 -27.26 32.70 -61.60
CA LEU A 7 -27.89 33.46 -60.51
C LEU A 7 -29.44 33.37 -60.53
N LEU A 8 -30.08 33.56 -59.36
CA LEU A 8 -31.09 34.61 -59.21
C LEU A 8 -31.32 35.08 -57.76
N VAL A 9 -31.67 36.36 -57.63
CA VAL A 9 -31.86 37.13 -56.38
C VAL A 9 -33.32 37.12 -55.94
N SER A 10 -33.58 37.11 -54.63
CA SER A 10 -34.76 37.77 -54.06
C SER A 10 -34.52 38.24 -52.63
N LEU A 11 -34.76 39.54 -52.42
CA LEU A 11 -34.64 40.25 -51.16
C LEU A 11 -36.06 40.67 -50.73
N VAL A 12 -36.49 40.32 -49.53
CA VAL A 12 -37.64 40.96 -48.88
C VAL A 12 -37.24 41.38 -47.47
N LEU A 13 -37.34 42.68 -47.24
CA LEU A 13 -37.06 43.35 -45.97
C LEU A 13 -38.38 43.57 -45.23
N PHE A 14 -38.44 43.29 -43.93
CA PHE A 14 -39.44 43.91 -43.06
C PHE A 14 -38.84 44.15 -41.67
N ALA A 15 -38.78 45.43 -41.28
CA ALA A 15 -38.28 45.86 -39.99
C ALA A 15 -39.44 46.37 -39.11
N VAL A 16 -39.47 45.94 -37.84
CA VAL A 16 -40.26 46.59 -36.78
C VAL A 16 -39.44 46.57 -35.47
N CYS A 17 -39.26 47.75 -34.89
CA CYS A 17 -38.71 48.06 -33.56
C CYS A 17 -39.43 49.35 -33.12
N PRO A 18 -39.75 49.63 -31.83
CA PRO A 18 -38.84 49.64 -30.66
C PRO A 18 -39.46 48.91 -29.40
N THR A 19 -39.00 49.00 -28.14
CA THR A 19 -38.08 49.94 -27.46
C THR A 19 -37.41 49.34 -26.20
N LEU A 20 -36.18 49.81 -25.90
CA LEU A 20 -35.55 50.08 -24.58
C LEU A 20 -36.14 49.49 -23.28
N VAL A 21 -35.30 48.79 -22.49
CA VAL A 21 -34.70 49.26 -21.20
C VAL A 21 -33.45 48.41 -20.89
N SER A 22 -32.35 49.04 -20.43
CA SER A 22 -31.17 48.37 -19.82
C SER A 22 -31.18 48.55 -18.30
N PRO A 23 -30.39 47.78 -17.51
CA PRO A 23 -29.07 48.33 -17.11
C PRO A 23 -27.95 47.30 -16.84
N ALA A 24 -26.72 47.82 -16.74
CA ALA A 24 -25.49 47.25 -16.16
C ALA A 24 -24.95 45.91 -16.74
N GLY A 25 -23.69 45.78 -17.16
CA GLY A 25 -22.53 46.70 -17.03
C GLY A 25 -21.52 46.20 -16.00
N VAL A 26 -20.84 45.09 -16.30
CA VAL A 26 -19.71 44.55 -15.52
C VAL A 26 -18.40 45.01 -16.19
N PRO A 27 -17.42 45.55 -15.46
CA PRO A 27 -16.20 46.12 -16.05
C PRO A 27 -15.15 45.05 -16.38
N THR A 28 -14.42 45.27 -17.48
CA THR A 28 -13.15 44.59 -17.76
C THR A 28 -12.04 45.14 -16.85
N PRO A 29 -11.30 44.30 -16.12
CA PRO A 29 -10.08 44.72 -15.45
C PRO A 29 -8.92 44.77 -16.45
N SER A 30 -8.55 45.98 -16.87
CA SER A 30 -7.23 46.24 -17.46
C SER A 30 -6.15 46.03 -16.41
N VAL A 31 -5.32 44.99 -16.55
CA VAL A 31 -4.15 44.80 -15.67
C VAL A 31 -3.00 45.67 -16.19
N ASN A 32 -2.63 46.69 -15.43
CA ASN A 32 -1.44 47.49 -15.69
C ASN A 32 -0.18 46.67 -15.44
N SER A 33 0.62 46.46 -16.48
CA SER A 33 1.95 45.84 -16.39
C SER A 33 2.96 46.80 -15.72
N SER A 34 2.91 46.92 -14.39
CA SER A 34 3.90 47.71 -13.63
C SER A 34 4.01 47.31 -12.15
N LEU A 35 4.58 46.13 -11.86
CA LEU A 35 5.17 45.83 -10.55
C LEU A 35 6.46 45.01 -10.72
N SER A 36 7.57 45.74 -10.86
CA SER A 36 8.92 45.20 -10.85
C SER A 36 9.23 44.52 -9.51
N HIS A 37 9.36 43.19 -9.52
CA HIS A 37 10.06 42.46 -8.46
C HIS A 37 11.40 41.97 -9.01
N SER A 38 12.48 42.47 -8.42
CA SER A 38 13.85 42.18 -8.83
C SER A 38 14.28 40.80 -8.34
N PHE A 39 14.12 39.78 -9.19
CA PHE A 39 14.89 38.55 -9.01
C PHE A 39 16.36 38.83 -9.32
N SER A 40 17.19 38.83 -8.28
CA SER A 40 18.63 39.01 -8.39
C SER A 40 19.30 37.70 -8.80
N THR A 41 19.16 37.30 -10.06
CA THR A 41 20.00 36.26 -10.65
C THR A 41 21.43 36.77 -10.75
N ALA A 42 22.34 36.16 -10.00
CA ALA A 42 23.77 36.46 -10.07
C ALA A 42 24.35 35.82 -11.35
N VAL A 43 24.20 36.50 -12.47
CA VAL A 43 24.78 36.12 -13.76
C VAL A 43 26.31 36.19 -13.68
N PRO A 44 27.07 35.08 -13.87
CA PRO A 44 28.48 35.16 -14.22
C PRO A 44 28.60 35.78 -15.62
N ALA A 45 29.51 36.74 -15.78
CA ALA A 45 29.46 37.68 -16.90
C ALA A 45 29.58 37.03 -18.29
N SER A 46 28.68 37.42 -19.21
CA SER A 46 28.81 37.12 -20.64
C SER A 46 30.13 37.67 -21.19
N ALA A 47 30.96 36.79 -21.73
CA ALA A 47 32.05 37.22 -22.61
C ALA A 47 31.46 37.63 -23.97
N GLN A 48 31.82 38.81 -24.47
CA GLN A 48 31.43 39.23 -25.82
C GLN A 48 32.12 38.36 -26.89
N PRO A 49 31.49 38.15 -28.06
CA PRO A 49 32.03 37.31 -29.11
C PRO A 49 33.34 37.91 -29.66
N ALA A 50 34.42 37.14 -29.57
CA ALA A 50 35.64 37.44 -30.28
C ALA A 50 35.45 37.08 -31.76
N THR A 51 35.53 38.07 -32.65
CA THR A 51 35.61 37.84 -34.09
C THR A 51 36.89 37.05 -34.40
N ARG A 52 36.78 35.74 -34.66
CA ARG A 52 37.88 34.95 -35.23
C ARG A 52 37.81 35.01 -36.76
N SER A 53 38.96 35.25 -37.35
CA SER A 53 39.23 35.07 -38.77
C SER A 53 39.23 33.58 -39.11
N ASN A 54 38.82 33.24 -40.34
CA ASN A 54 39.06 31.92 -40.91
C ASN A 54 40.57 31.63 -40.91
N ASP A 55 40.98 30.65 -40.12
CA ASP A 55 42.20 29.88 -40.30
C ASP A 55 41.88 28.40 -39.97
N ASP A 56 42.68 27.51 -40.54
CA ASP A 56 42.45 26.07 -40.70
C ASP A 56 42.84 25.31 -39.40
N ASP A 57 41.91 25.23 -38.43
CA ASP A 57 42.09 24.50 -37.16
C ASP A 57 41.29 23.19 -37.17
N SER A 58 41.96 22.06 -36.92
CA SER A 58 41.34 20.76 -36.67
C SER A 58 40.57 20.76 -35.33
N ASP A 59 39.30 20.34 -35.34
CA ASP A 59 38.46 20.21 -34.14
C ASP A 59 39.08 19.23 -33.12
N SER A 60 39.77 19.78 -32.12
CA SER A 60 40.40 18.99 -31.06
C SER A 60 39.42 18.77 -29.90
N ILE A 61 38.91 17.55 -29.79
CA ILE A 61 38.02 17.14 -28.69
C ILE A 61 38.77 17.28 -27.36
N SER A 62 38.22 18.07 -26.44
CA SER A 62 38.80 18.31 -25.12
C SER A 62 38.32 17.26 -24.12
N ALA A 63 39.02 16.13 -24.09
CA ALA A 63 38.78 15.06 -23.12
C ALA A 63 38.99 15.53 -21.67
N THR A 64 38.04 15.22 -20.78
CA THR A 64 38.16 15.49 -19.34
C THR A 64 38.21 14.18 -18.57
N THR A 65 39.30 13.97 -17.82
CA THR A 65 39.42 12.85 -16.88
C THR A 65 38.60 13.14 -15.62
N ASP A 66 37.83 12.17 -15.13
CA ASP A 66 37.24 12.26 -13.79
C ASP A 66 38.08 11.44 -12.79
N PRO A 67 38.96 12.09 -12.00
CA PRO A 67 39.74 11.42 -10.97
C PRO A 67 38.96 11.15 -9.66
N ALA A 68 37.68 11.56 -9.58
CA ALA A 68 36.82 11.34 -8.42
C ALA A 68 35.81 10.20 -8.60
N ALA A 69 35.56 9.76 -9.85
CA ALA A 69 34.79 8.56 -10.14
C ALA A 69 35.37 7.32 -9.42
N ALA A 70 34.49 6.46 -8.90
CA ALA A 70 34.90 5.16 -8.39
C ALA A 70 35.60 4.34 -9.49
N ASN A 71 36.61 3.55 -9.10
CA ASN A 71 37.37 2.71 -10.03
C ASN A 71 36.41 1.94 -10.98
N PRO A 72 36.63 2.00 -12.30
CA PRO A 72 35.79 1.33 -13.27
C PRO A 72 35.72 -0.17 -12.98
N SER A 73 34.49 -0.68 -12.97
CA SER A 73 34.20 -2.08 -12.67
C SER A 73 34.20 -2.93 -13.94
N GLY A 74 34.41 -4.24 -13.80
CA GLY A 74 34.53 -5.18 -14.92
C GLY A 74 35.97 -5.51 -15.29
N THR A 75 36.16 -6.04 -16.50
CA THR A 75 37.47 -6.50 -17.02
C THR A 75 37.78 -6.02 -18.44
N THR A 76 36.77 -5.51 -19.16
CA THR A 76 36.87 -5.03 -20.55
C THR A 76 36.49 -3.55 -20.60
N PRO A 77 37.08 -2.75 -21.49
CA PRO A 77 36.68 -1.37 -21.72
C PRO A 77 35.20 -1.27 -22.11
N THR A 78 34.54 -0.17 -21.72
CA THR A 78 33.15 0.11 -22.10
C THR A 78 32.99 1.57 -22.54
N LEU A 79 32.05 1.78 -23.45
CA LEU A 79 31.54 3.07 -23.92
C LEU A 79 30.13 3.26 -23.35
N ALA A 80 29.74 4.50 -23.06
CA ALA A 80 28.38 4.87 -22.69
C ALA A 80 28.07 6.30 -23.15
N ILE A 81 26.95 6.51 -23.83
CA ILE A 81 26.35 7.80 -24.10
C ILE A 81 25.67 8.21 -22.79
N THR A 82 26.23 9.18 -22.07
CA THR A 82 25.73 9.58 -20.74
C THR A 82 24.84 10.82 -20.77
N SER A 83 24.76 11.52 -21.91
CA SER A 83 23.82 12.62 -22.15
C SER A 83 23.63 12.88 -23.65
N VAL A 84 22.43 13.31 -24.04
CA VAL A 84 22.13 13.92 -25.36
C VAL A 84 21.79 15.42 -25.24
N GLY A 85 22.22 16.04 -24.14
CA GLY A 85 21.93 17.44 -23.83
C GLY A 85 20.54 17.60 -23.26
N GLU A 86 19.74 18.51 -23.83
CA GLU A 86 18.32 18.62 -23.48
C GLU A 86 17.56 17.37 -23.90
N SER A 87 16.55 16.98 -23.12
CA SER A 87 15.85 15.70 -23.36
C SER A 87 15.04 15.69 -24.67
N ILE A 88 14.73 16.86 -25.21
CA ILE A 88 14.13 17.04 -26.54
C ILE A 88 14.97 18.08 -27.28
N LEU A 89 15.50 17.73 -28.45
CA LEU A 89 16.31 18.64 -29.27
C LEU A 89 15.38 19.65 -29.97
N ALA A 90 15.49 20.92 -29.57
CA ALA A 90 14.63 22.00 -30.03
C ALA A 90 14.92 22.41 -31.49
N PRO A 91 14.00 23.13 -32.17
CA PRO A 91 14.29 23.77 -33.44
C PRO A 91 15.42 24.79 -33.24
N ASP A 92 16.43 24.74 -34.12
CA ASP A 92 17.63 25.58 -34.14
C ASP A 92 18.74 25.29 -33.10
N ASP A 93 18.56 24.32 -32.18
CA ASP A 93 19.62 23.93 -31.22
C ASP A 93 20.58 22.87 -31.79
N ASP A 94 21.88 23.02 -31.52
CA ASP A 94 22.93 22.06 -31.88
C ASP A 94 22.87 20.80 -31.00
N LEU A 95 23.09 19.63 -31.60
CA LEU A 95 23.11 18.36 -30.88
C LEU A 95 24.37 18.27 -30.01
N SER A 96 24.20 18.30 -28.69
CA SER A 96 25.28 18.14 -27.72
C SER A 96 25.18 16.76 -27.07
N ILE A 97 26.24 15.97 -27.14
CA ILE A 97 26.29 14.61 -26.59
C ILE A 97 27.47 14.52 -25.62
N GLU A 98 27.29 13.86 -24.47
CA GLU A 98 28.40 13.50 -23.58
C GLU A 98 28.59 11.98 -23.59
N ILE A 99 29.82 11.55 -23.86
CA ILE A 99 30.22 10.15 -23.93
C ILE A 99 31.20 9.87 -22.81
N THR A 100 31.00 8.78 -22.07
CA THR A 100 31.91 8.32 -21.02
C THR A 100 32.59 7.03 -21.45
N LEU A 101 33.92 7.06 -21.61
CA LEU A 101 34.72 5.84 -21.73
C LEU A 101 35.18 5.37 -20.35
N SER A 102 35.13 4.06 -20.10
CA SER A 102 35.52 3.42 -18.86
C SER A 102 36.58 2.35 -19.15
N ASN A 103 37.79 2.54 -18.60
CA ASN A 103 38.91 1.60 -18.76
C ASN A 103 39.18 0.85 -17.43
N PRO A 104 38.59 -0.35 -17.23
CA PRO A 104 38.87 -1.19 -16.07
C PRO A 104 40.17 -1.99 -16.18
N THR A 105 40.97 -1.83 -17.23
CA THR A 105 42.23 -2.57 -17.40
C THR A 105 43.38 -1.94 -16.62
N ASP A 106 44.53 -2.63 -16.57
CA ASP A 106 45.77 -2.15 -15.95
C ASP A 106 46.72 -1.45 -16.95
N GLU A 107 46.29 -1.25 -18.20
CA GLU A 107 47.06 -0.57 -19.25
C GLU A 107 46.28 0.66 -19.79
N ASP A 108 47.02 1.66 -20.27
CA ASP A 108 46.42 2.86 -20.87
C ASP A 108 45.92 2.54 -22.28
N ILE A 109 44.72 2.98 -22.62
CA ILE A 109 44.12 2.81 -23.96
C ILE A 109 44.23 4.14 -24.70
N THR A 110 44.62 4.12 -25.98
CA THR A 110 44.56 5.32 -26.82
C THR A 110 43.46 5.15 -27.86
N LEU A 111 42.58 6.13 -27.95
CA LEU A 111 41.54 6.25 -28.98
C LEU A 111 42.11 7.00 -30.17
N ASP A 112 41.92 6.49 -31.38
CA ASP A 112 42.40 7.10 -32.63
C ASP A 112 41.31 7.55 -33.60
N ARG A 113 40.06 7.11 -33.42
CA ARG A 113 38.89 7.61 -34.15
C ARG A 113 37.61 7.55 -33.32
N ILE A 114 36.68 8.45 -33.68
CA ILE A 114 35.28 8.44 -33.25
C ILE A 114 34.37 8.65 -34.44
N SER A 115 33.19 8.05 -34.43
CA SER A 115 32.08 8.42 -35.31
C SER A 115 30.75 8.38 -34.58
N LEU A 116 29.92 9.40 -34.82
CA LEU A 116 28.50 9.40 -34.50
C LEU A 116 27.73 9.17 -35.79
N ALA A 117 26.89 8.15 -35.80
CA ALA A 117 25.90 7.91 -36.84
C ALA A 117 24.48 8.05 -36.27
N GLY A 118 23.50 8.35 -37.12
CA GLY A 118 22.11 8.45 -36.69
C GLY A 118 21.12 8.15 -37.81
N GLN A 119 19.90 7.78 -37.43
CA GLN A 119 18.82 7.52 -38.37
C GLN A 119 18.46 8.83 -39.11
N PRO A 120 18.40 8.86 -40.46
CA PRO A 120 18.07 10.09 -41.20
C PRO A 120 16.59 10.47 -41.11
N VAL A 121 15.71 9.51 -40.79
CA VAL A 121 14.27 9.69 -40.64
C VAL A 121 13.78 9.02 -39.36
N ALA A 122 12.83 9.65 -38.66
CA ALA A 122 12.29 9.10 -37.42
C ALA A 122 11.43 7.84 -37.71
N PRO A 123 11.53 6.75 -36.93
CA PRO A 123 10.81 5.51 -37.19
C PRO A 123 9.29 5.71 -37.11
N SER A 124 8.59 4.95 -37.97
CA SER A 124 7.14 5.06 -38.15
C SER A 124 6.33 4.04 -37.35
N THR A 125 6.98 3.13 -36.62
CA THR A 125 6.34 2.08 -35.80
C THR A 125 7.16 1.80 -34.55
N ARG A 126 6.47 1.38 -33.49
CA ARG A 126 7.07 1.06 -32.18
C ARG A 126 8.03 -0.13 -32.27
N THR A 127 7.70 -1.15 -33.06
CA THR A 127 8.56 -2.31 -33.34
C THR A 127 9.96 -1.92 -33.82
N ARG A 128 10.06 -0.93 -34.72
CA ARG A 128 11.34 -0.45 -35.26
C ARG A 128 12.12 0.41 -34.27
N LEU A 129 11.41 1.08 -33.38
CA LEU A 129 12.03 1.85 -32.30
C LEU A 129 12.63 0.89 -31.27
N LEU A 130 11.84 -0.04 -30.73
CA LEU A 130 12.28 -1.00 -29.70
C LEU A 130 13.43 -1.89 -30.20
N ALA A 131 13.37 -2.36 -31.44
CA ALA A 131 14.44 -3.18 -32.02
C ALA A 131 15.78 -2.45 -32.18
N PHE A 132 15.82 -1.10 -32.22
CA PHE A 132 17.06 -0.36 -32.45
C PHE A 132 18.09 -0.55 -31.33
N LEU A 133 17.64 -0.54 -30.07
CA LEU A 133 18.50 -0.77 -28.90
C LEU A 133 18.93 -2.24 -28.77
N ASN A 134 18.17 -3.19 -29.32
CA ASN A 134 18.56 -4.60 -29.44
C ASN A 134 19.43 -4.87 -30.69
N ASP A 135 20.38 -3.98 -30.99
CA ASP A 135 21.35 -4.09 -32.08
C ASP A 135 20.79 -4.39 -33.48
N ALA A 136 19.53 -4.04 -33.77
CA ALA A 136 18.96 -4.28 -35.09
C ALA A 136 19.74 -3.55 -36.20
N ASP A 137 19.92 -4.22 -37.33
CA ASP A 137 20.52 -3.68 -38.54
C ASP A 137 19.57 -2.63 -39.17
N VAL A 138 19.91 -1.36 -38.97
CA VAL A 138 19.18 -0.21 -39.48
C VAL A 138 20.11 0.70 -40.27
N PHE A 139 19.56 1.43 -41.24
CA PHE A 139 20.33 2.42 -41.99
C PHE A 139 20.60 3.66 -41.13
N LEU A 140 21.89 3.93 -40.89
CA LEU A 140 22.39 5.12 -40.22
C LEU A 140 23.23 5.96 -41.19
N GLU A 141 23.15 7.29 -41.08
CA GLU A 141 24.03 8.24 -41.76
C GLU A 141 25.05 8.80 -40.77
N THR A 142 26.31 8.96 -41.20
CA THR A 142 27.36 9.56 -40.38
C THR A 142 27.10 11.05 -40.18
N LEU A 143 26.80 11.45 -38.95
CA LEU A 143 26.55 12.85 -38.58
C LEU A 143 27.87 13.56 -38.23
N TYR A 144 28.81 12.82 -37.63
CA TYR A 144 30.13 13.31 -37.25
C TYR A 144 31.17 12.18 -37.32
N ALA A 145 32.38 12.49 -37.73
CA ALA A 145 33.54 11.61 -37.61
C ALA A 145 34.83 12.42 -37.48
N ALA A 146 35.74 11.99 -36.60
CA ALA A 146 37.03 12.64 -36.38
C ALA A 146 38.12 11.63 -35.99
N GLU A 147 39.37 11.99 -36.27
CA GLU A 147 40.54 11.35 -35.65
C GLU A 147 40.67 11.83 -34.20
N LEU A 148 41.01 10.93 -33.28
CA LEU A 148 41.32 11.21 -31.88
C LEU A 148 42.83 11.06 -31.61
N ASP A 149 43.29 11.70 -30.54
CA ASP A 149 44.54 11.37 -29.85
C ASP A 149 44.26 11.47 -28.34
N VAL A 150 43.35 10.62 -27.87
CA VAL A 150 42.88 10.63 -26.48
C VAL A 150 43.33 9.36 -25.78
N THR A 151 44.18 9.51 -24.76
CA THR A 151 44.52 8.42 -23.84
C THR A 151 43.50 8.35 -22.69
N VAL A 152 42.90 7.17 -22.48
CA VAL A 152 42.08 6.83 -21.33
C VAL A 152 42.92 5.98 -20.37
N PRO A 153 43.39 6.56 -19.24
CA PRO A 153 44.35 5.88 -18.37
C PRO A 153 43.82 4.59 -17.74
N ALA A 154 44.72 3.69 -17.39
CA ALA A 154 44.43 2.48 -16.64
C ALA A 154 43.60 2.79 -15.38
N ARG A 155 42.54 2.02 -15.15
CA ARG A 155 41.60 2.16 -14.01
C ARG A 155 40.93 3.53 -13.90
N GLN A 156 40.70 4.24 -15.01
CA GLN A 156 40.03 5.55 -15.01
C GLN A 156 38.84 5.63 -15.99
N LYS A 157 38.05 6.69 -15.83
CA LYS A 157 37.02 7.11 -16.78
C LYS A 157 37.39 8.46 -17.41
N VAL A 158 37.03 8.63 -18.68
CA VAL A 158 37.21 9.87 -19.43
C VAL A 158 35.90 10.26 -20.08
N MET A 159 35.51 11.53 -19.92
CA MET A 159 34.37 12.12 -20.58
C MET A 159 34.81 12.85 -21.86
N LEU A 160 34.04 12.63 -22.93
CA LEU A 160 34.22 13.18 -24.27
C LEU A 160 32.95 13.94 -24.65
N PRO A 161 32.94 15.27 -24.56
CA PRO A 161 31.84 16.08 -25.08
C PRO A 161 31.95 16.18 -26.61
N LEU A 162 30.81 16.02 -27.27
CA LEU A 162 30.63 16.14 -28.71
C LEU A 162 29.55 17.19 -29.00
N THR A 163 29.77 18.04 -30.01
CA THR A 163 28.73 18.95 -30.51
C THR A 163 28.65 18.81 -32.02
N VAL A 164 27.45 18.54 -32.53
CA VAL A 164 27.15 18.39 -33.95
C VAL A 164 26.18 19.48 -34.37
N ALA A 165 26.57 20.27 -35.37
CA ALA A 165 25.77 21.39 -35.83
C ALA A 165 24.39 20.92 -36.30
N ARG A 166 23.33 21.65 -35.95
CA ARG A 166 21.94 21.30 -36.29
C ARG A 166 21.76 21.04 -37.79
N ASP A 167 22.32 21.93 -38.62
CA ASP A 167 22.28 21.84 -40.09
C ASP A 167 22.98 20.59 -40.66
N SER A 168 23.94 19.99 -39.95
CA SER A 168 24.62 18.76 -40.40
C SER A 168 23.90 17.47 -40.02
N THR A 169 22.91 17.51 -39.12
CA THR A 169 22.14 16.30 -38.75
C THR A 169 21.12 15.88 -39.83
N GLY A 170 20.69 16.82 -40.67
CA GLY A 170 19.56 16.63 -41.59
C GLY A 170 18.18 16.62 -40.91
N TRP A 171 18.12 16.68 -39.58
CA TRP A 171 16.87 16.63 -38.82
C TRP A 171 16.26 18.03 -38.74
N SER A 172 15.38 18.38 -39.68
CA SER A 172 14.80 19.73 -39.72
C SER A 172 13.68 19.94 -38.69
N GLY A 173 13.06 18.85 -38.20
CA GLY A 173 11.83 18.88 -37.41
C GLY A 173 10.56 18.97 -38.28
N ASP A 174 10.66 18.72 -39.58
CA ASP A 174 9.51 18.53 -40.47
C ASP A 174 8.84 17.16 -40.28
N GLU A 175 7.74 16.91 -41.00
CA GLU A 175 6.90 15.69 -40.87
C GLU A 175 7.69 14.36 -40.92
N GLU A 176 8.79 14.29 -41.68
CA GLU A 176 9.63 13.10 -41.81
C GLU A 176 10.73 13.02 -40.73
N THR A 177 11.20 14.18 -40.25
CA THR A 177 12.40 14.35 -39.39
C THR A 177 12.14 14.89 -37.98
N TRP A 178 10.88 14.96 -37.55
CA TRP A 178 10.53 15.13 -36.14
C TRP A 178 10.16 13.79 -35.49
N GLY A 179 10.40 13.69 -34.19
CA GLY A 179 10.26 12.46 -33.42
C GLY A 179 11.62 11.85 -33.08
N PRO A 180 11.69 10.56 -32.74
CA PRO A 180 12.94 9.95 -32.27
C PRO A 180 13.88 9.61 -33.41
N HIS A 181 15.17 9.77 -33.19
CA HIS A 181 16.23 9.32 -34.09
C HIS A 181 17.20 8.47 -33.30
N GLY A 182 17.33 7.19 -33.68
CA GLY A 182 18.36 6.32 -33.10
C GLY A 182 19.74 6.83 -33.47
N ILE A 183 20.63 6.93 -32.48
CA ILE A 183 22.05 7.30 -32.64
C ILE A 183 22.95 6.14 -32.21
N GLU A 184 24.10 6.04 -32.86
CA GLU A 184 25.15 5.08 -32.56
C GLU A 184 26.50 5.82 -32.48
N VAL A 185 27.22 5.65 -31.38
CA VAL A 185 28.59 6.14 -31.23
C VAL A 185 29.52 4.94 -31.34
N VAL A 186 30.47 5.01 -32.27
CA VAL A 186 31.54 4.01 -32.42
C VAL A 186 32.88 4.67 -32.13
N VAL A 187 33.70 4.00 -31.32
CA VAL A 187 35.04 4.42 -30.89
C VAL A 187 36.03 3.27 -31.12
N ASP A 188 37.15 3.58 -31.76
CA ASP A 188 38.26 2.64 -31.99
C ASP A 188 39.62 3.22 -31.58
N GLY A 189 40.59 2.33 -31.45
CA GLY A 189 41.97 2.69 -31.14
C GLY A 189 42.86 1.54 -30.64
N PRO A 190 44.19 1.74 -30.68
CA PRO A 190 45.15 0.75 -30.22
C PRO A 190 45.01 0.47 -28.70
N GLY A 191 44.78 -0.80 -28.37
CA GLY A 191 44.54 -1.28 -27.00
C GLY A 191 43.12 -1.77 -26.75
N LEU A 192 42.21 -1.56 -27.71
CA LEU A 192 40.92 -2.24 -27.77
C LEU A 192 41.04 -3.55 -28.56
N ASP A 193 40.35 -4.60 -28.12
CA ASP A 193 40.29 -5.89 -28.82
C ASP A 193 39.32 -5.86 -30.02
N ASP A 194 38.24 -5.08 -29.91
CA ASP A 194 37.20 -4.82 -30.92
C ASP A 194 36.76 -3.33 -30.84
N GLU A 195 36.03 -2.82 -31.84
CA GLU A 195 35.43 -1.46 -31.77
C GLU A 195 34.42 -1.39 -30.61
N LEU A 196 34.42 -0.29 -29.86
CA LEU A 196 33.40 -0.05 -28.83
C LEU A 196 32.23 0.70 -29.46
N THR A 197 31.03 0.18 -29.27
CA THR A 197 29.78 0.79 -29.74
C THR A 197 28.83 1.05 -28.57
N ASP A 198 28.00 2.07 -28.71
CA ASP A 198 26.86 2.31 -27.83
C ASP A 198 25.74 3.04 -28.58
N ARG A 199 24.49 2.82 -28.16
CA ARG A 199 23.27 3.30 -28.85
C ARG A 199 22.31 3.98 -27.90
N SER A 200 21.70 5.07 -28.36
CA SER A 200 20.61 5.77 -27.64
C SER A 200 19.68 6.46 -28.63
N PHE A 201 18.74 7.30 -28.15
CA PHE A 201 17.89 8.13 -29.01
C PHE A 201 18.07 9.62 -28.75
N VAL A 202 17.88 10.41 -29.82
CA VAL A 202 17.63 11.85 -29.75
C VAL A 202 16.21 12.09 -30.20
N VAL A 203 15.37 12.69 -29.35
CA VAL A 203 14.00 13.07 -29.74
C VAL A 203 13.97 14.51 -30.25
N VAL A 204 13.66 14.68 -31.53
CA VAL A 204 13.63 15.96 -32.23
C VAL A 204 12.25 16.59 -32.16
N ALA A 205 12.17 17.84 -31.69
CA ALA A 205 10.92 18.59 -31.65
C ALA A 205 10.36 18.89 -33.05
N PRO A 206 9.02 18.90 -33.24
CA PRO A 206 8.41 19.39 -34.45
C PRO A 206 8.67 20.90 -34.61
N ASN A 207 9.01 21.34 -35.82
CA ASN A 207 9.18 22.76 -36.17
C ASN A 207 7.85 23.46 -36.53
N TYR A 208 6.73 22.77 -36.30
CA TYR A 208 5.36 23.20 -36.59
C TYR A 208 4.42 22.85 -35.43
N GLU A 209 3.28 23.53 -35.36
CA GLU A 209 2.27 23.30 -34.32
C GLU A 209 1.57 21.94 -34.53
N VAL A 210 1.64 21.07 -33.52
CA VAL A 210 0.96 19.76 -33.45
C VAL A 210 -0.21 19.82 -32.47
N THR A 211 -1.25 19.03 -32.69
CA THR A 211 -2.38 18.93 -31.73
C THR A 211 -1.96 17.98 -30.60
N PRO A 212 -1.73 18.42 -29.35
CA PRO A 212 -1.09 17.56 -28.37
C PRO A 212 -2.02 16.42 -27.91
N MET A 213 -1.43 15.24 -27.68
CA MET A 213 -2.11 14.01 -27.27
C MET A 213 -2.35 14.00 -25.76
N PRO A 214 -3.59 13.75 -25.25
CA PRO A 214 -3.84 13.56 -23.83
C PRO A 214 -2.99 12.42 -23.24
N THR A 215 -2.12 12.72 -22.27
CA THR A 215 -1.25 11.74 -21.62
C THR A 215 -1.28 11.92 -20.11
N GLY A 216 -1.40 10.81 -19.36
CA GLY A 216 -1.31 10.80 -17.90
C GLY A 216 -0.28 9.78 -17.39
N VAL A 217 0.26 10.04 -16.20
CA VAL A 217 1.20 9.13 -15.52
C VAL A 217 0.65 8.77 -14.14
N VAL A 218 0.50 7.47 -13.87
CA VAL A 218 -0.01 6.93 -12.61
C VAL A 218 1.16 6.52 -11.73
N ILE A 219 1.29 7.13 -10.55
CA ILE A 219 2.38 6.85 -9.60
C ILE A 219 1.78 6.25 -8.31
N PRO A 220 1.97 4.94 -8.05
CA PRO A 220 1.53 4.34 -6.80
C PRO A 220 2.44 4.75 -5.64
N VAL A 221 1.83 5.16 -4.53
CA VAL A 221 2.50 5.44 -3.26
C VAL A 221 1.93 4.50 -2.22
N THR A 222 2.49 3.29 -2.21
CA THR A 222 2.09 2.16 -1.35
C THR A 222 3.27 1.68 -0.50
N ALA A 223 2.98 0.86 0.52
CA ALA A 223 3.98 0.30 1.43
C ALA A 223 4.67 -0.94 0.83
N SER A 224 5.99 -0.97 0.84
CA SER A 224 6.80 -2.12 0.41
C SER A 224 6.83 -3.24 1.45
N THR A 225 7.28 -4.44 1.03
CA THR A 225 7.48 -5.57 1.98
C THR A 225 8.56 -5.28 3.02
N ALA A 226 9.61 -4.53 2.64
CA ALA A 226 10.66 -4.10 3.55
C ALA A 226 10.17 -3.02 4.53
N GLU A 227 9.39 -2.06 4.05
CA GLU A 227 8.80 -1.00 4.88
C GLU A 227 7.83 -1.60 5.93
N MET A 228 6.96 -2.53 5.52
CA MET A 228 6.11 -3.30 6.43
C MET A 228 6.90 -4.26 7.35
N ALA A 229 8.14 -4.62 7.01
CA ALA A 229 9.02 -5.40 7.89
C ALA A 229 9.63 -4.54 9.01
N GLU A 230 9.77 -3.23 8.81
CA GLU A 230 10.27 -2.29 9.82
C GLU A 230 9.16 -1.69 10.71
N GLU A 231 7.88 -1.82 10.31
CA GLU A 231 6.73 -1.43 11.13
C GLU A 231 6.76 -2.00 12.57
N GLN A 232 6.36 -1.16 13.52
CA GLN A 232 6.26 -1.50 14.95
C GLN A 232 5.41 -2.76 15.18
N THR A 233 5.89 -3.64 16.07
CA THR A 233 5.12 -4.82 16.50
C THR A 233 3.83 -4.41 17.22
N ILE A 234 2.84 -5.31 17.26
CA ILE A 234 1.55 -5.09 17.94
C ILE A 234 1.76 -4.61 19.38
N SER A 235 2.70 -5.21 20.13
CA SER A 235 3.03 -4.79 21.50
C SER A 235 3.58 -3.36 21.56
N GLN A 236 4.49 -2.98 20.67
CA GLN A 236 5.03 -1.62 20.63
C GLN A 236 3.95 -0.57 20.31
N ARG A 237 3.02 -0.87 19.40
CA ARG A 237 1.88 0.02 19.11
C ARG A 237 0.87 0.06 20.26
N THR A 238 0.67 -1.04 21.00
CA THR A 238 -0.10 -1.05 22.24
C THR A 238 0.55 -0.14 23.30
N ASP A 239 1.85 -0.28 23.53
CA ASP A 239 2.61 0.54 24.49
C ASP A 239 2.56 2.04 24.12
N ALA A 240 2.70 2.37 22.83
CA ALA A 240 2.56 3.75 22.35
C ALA A 240 1.14 4.31 22.55
N GLY A 241 0.10 3.52 22.28
CA GLY A 241 -1.30 3.92 22.48
C GLY A 241 -1.66 4.14 23.96
N LEU A 242 -1.00 3.43 24.89
CA LEU A 242 -1.12 3.67 26.33
C LEU A 242 -0.51 5.01 26.73
N ILE A 243 0.71 5.32 26.27
CA ILE A 243 1.39 6.60 26.55
C ILE A 243 0.53 7.78 26.05
N ALA A 244 0.03 7.71 24.81
CA ALA A 244 -0.85 8.76 24.27
C ALA A 244 -2.12 8.97 25.12
N ARG A 245 -2.70 7.90 25.67
CA ARG A 245 -3.86 7.99 26.58
C ARG A 245 -3.53 8.59 27.94
N GLU A 246 -2.36 8.27 28.51
CA GLU A 246 -1.91 8.89 29.75
C GLU A 246 -1.71 10.41 29.57
N GLU A 247 -1.15 10.84 28.43
CA GLU A 247 -1.00 12.26 28.09
C GLU A 247 -2.36 12.97 27.86
N GLU A 248 -3.34 12.33 27.22
CA GLU A 248 -4.72 12.85 27.10
C GLU A 248 -5.44 12.98 28.45
N GLU A 249 -5.15 12.13 29.43
CA GLU A 249 -5.74 12.20 30.77
C GLU A 249 -5.05 13.25 31.65
N GLU A 250 -3.72 13.36 31.62
CA GLU A 250 -2.99 14.44 32.31
C GLU A 250 -3.26 15.83 31.70
N GLY A 251 -3.55 15.89 30.40
CA GLY A 251 -3.92 17.13 29.69
C GLY A 251 -5.27 17.74 30.10
N LYS A 252 -6.13 17.02 30.84
CA LYS A 252 -7.42 17.54 31.30
C LYS A 252 -7.25 18.43 32.55
N PRO A 253 -7.78 19.67 32.55
CA PRO A 253 -7.57 20.60 33.67
C PRO A 253 -8.42 20.23 34.89
N GLY A 254 -7.95 19.31 35.74
CA GLY A 254 -8.43 19.19 37.11
C GLY A 254 -8.32 17.85 37.83
N ALA A 255 -7.14 17.51 38.35
CA ALA A 255 -7.01 16.85 39.66
C ALA A 255 -5.63 17.14 40.28
N THR A 256 -5.57 17.32 41.59
CA THR A 256 -4.35 17.69 42.32
C THR A 256 -3.80 16.52 43.14
N GLU A 257 -2.47 16.39 43.11
CA GLU A 257 -1.58 15.83 44.15
C GLU A 257 -1.24 14.33 44.24
N THR A 258 0.09 14.12 44.17
CA THR A 258 0.90 13.14 44.92
C THR A 258 1.19 11.79 44.26
N SER A 259 2.22 11.77 43.41
CA SER A 259 3.07 10.59 43.20
C SER A 259 4.43 10.79 43.89
N THR A 260 4.70 9.99 44.92
CA THR A 260 6.03 9.91 45.56
C THR A 260 6.98 9.12 44.69
N ALA A 261 8.16 9.68 44.42
CA ALA A 261 9.17 9.10 43.54
C ALA A 261 9.55 7.64 43.88
N SER A 262 9.61 6.81 42.84
CA SER A 262 10.42 5.59 42.81
C SER A 262 11.35 5.62 41.60
N THR A 263 12.58 6.04 41.83
CA THR A 263 13.66 6.11 40.84
C THR A 263 14.01 4.72 40.29
N GLY A 264 14.12 4.56 38.97
CA GLY A 264 14.84 3.42 38.38
C GLY A 264 14.26 2.77 37.12
N GLY A 265 13.90 3.54 36.10
CA GLY A 265 13.57 3.03 34.77
C GLY A 265 14.08 3.97 33.70
N SER A 266 15.15 3.60 32.99
CA SER A 266 15.69 4.38 31.88
C SER A 266 14.84 4.13 30.63
N THR A 267 13.74 4.87 30.48
CA THR A 267 12.99 4.90 29.22
C THR A 267 13.85 5.58 28.16
N VAL A 268 14.51 4.76 27.34
CA VAL A 268 15.12 5.24 26.10
C VAL A 268 13.98 5.66 25.20
N ARG A 269 13.78 6.99 25.07
CA ARG A 269 12.89 7.58 24.07
C ARG A 269 13.47 7.25 22.70
N ALA A 270 13.03 6.13 22.13
CA ALA A 270 13.28 5.77 20.76
C ALA A 270 12.37 6.62 19.85
N THR A 271 12.60 7.94 19.83
CA THR A 271 12.45 8.68 18.58
C THR A 271 13.29 7.93 17.55
N PRO A 272 12.81 7.67 16.31
CA PRO A 272 13.66 7.15 15.25
C PRO A 272 14.81 8.15 15.07
N THR A 273 15.95 7.82 15.67
CA THR A 273 17.13 8.65 15.60
C THR A 273 17.74 8.31 14.27
N ASP A 274 17.61 9.24 13.34
CA ASP A 274 18.20 9.19 12.01
C ASP A 274 19.72 9.18 12.15
N THR A 275 20.27 8.01 12.45
CA THR A 275 21.69 7.80 12.77
C THR A 275 22.58 7.77 11.53
N SER A 276 22.00 7.84 10.32
CA SER A 276 22.81 8.03 9.13
C SER A 276 23.16 9.51 8.94
N THR A 277 24.45 9.79 8.95
CA THR A 277 24.99 11.08 8.49
C THR A 277 25.36 11.07 7.01
N ASP A 278 25.08 9.98 6.30
CA ASP A 278 25.33 9.84 4.86
C ASP A 278 24.04 10.16 4.08
N PRO A 279 24.03 11.20 3.22
CA PRO A 279 22.84 11.60 2.48
C PRO A 279 22.31 10.49 1.55
N SER A 280 23.15 9.58 1.08
CA SER A 280 22.74 8.49 0.17
C SER A 280 21.84 7.44 0.86
N THR A 281 22.06 7.16 2.14
CA THR A 281 21.20 6.23 2.91
C THR A 281 19.97 6.92 3.50
N ARG A 282 20.00 8.25 3.65
CA ARG A 282 18.82 9.04 4.02
C ARG A 282 17.79 9.10 2.90
N ALA A 283 18.27 9.23 1.65
CA ALA A 283 17.45 9.25 0.44
C ALA A 283 16.55 8.00 0.31
N ASN A 284 17.05 6.85 0.74
CA ASN A 284 16.36 5.56 0.62
C ASN A 284 15.48 5.21 1.85
N THR A 285 15.18 6.17 2.73
CA THR A 285 14.23 5.94 3.83
C THR A 285 12.79 6.11 3.35
N ALA A 286 11.88 5.25 3.81
CA ALA A 286 10.47 5.26 3.42
C ALA A 286 9.79 6.64 3.56
N PRO A 287 9.95 7.39 4.68
CA PRO A 287 9.34 8.71 4.80
C PRO A 287 9.92 9.70 3.79
N HIS A 288 11.23 9.64 3.51
CA HIS A 288 11.85 10.51 2.50
C HIS A 288 11.30 10.20 1.11
N ARG A 289 11.35 8.92 0.67
CA ARG A 289 10.79 8.45 -0.60
C ARG A 289 9.34 8.91 -0.80
N ILE A 290 8.48 8.65 0.20
CA ILE A 290 7.07 9.02 0.16
C ILE A 290 6.90 10.55 0.11
N SER A 291 7.64 11.30 0.92
CA SER A 291 7.59 12.77 0.89
C SER A 291 8.00 13.33 -0.47
N THR A 292 9.10 12.85 -1.07
CA THR A 292 9.60 13.31 -2.36
C THR A 292 8.63 12.94 -3.51
N LEU A 293 8.06 11.74 -3.50
CA LEU A 293 7.00 11.35 -4.45
C LEU A 293 5.76 12.25 -4.34
N LEU A 294 5.40 12.71 -3.14
CA LEU A 294 4.30 13.66 -2.96
C LEU A 294 4.69 15.11 -3.30
N THR A 295 5.98 15.48 -3.24
CA THR A 295 6.45 16.77 -3.82
C THR A 295 6.40 16.83 -5.36
N ALA A 296 5.85 15.80 -6.02
CA ALA A 296 5.46 15.85 -7.43
C ALA A 296 4.40 16.92 -7.77
N ASP A 297 3.88 17.64 -6.76
CA ASP A 297 3.03 18.87 -6.74
C ASP A 297 3.21 19.93 -7.88
N ASN A 298 4.17 19.78 -8.78
CA ASN A 298 4.40 20.69 -9.91
C ASN A 298 4.44 20.01 -11.29
N ILE A 299 4.14 18.71 -11.41
CA ILE A 299 4.07 18.03 -12.71
C ILE A 299 2.60 17.84 -13.12
N PRO A 300 2.12 18.55 -14.16
CA PRO A 300 0.77 18.32 -14.68
C PRO A 300 0.58 16.90 -15.20
N GLY A 301 -0.64 16.37 -15.15
CA GLY A 301 -1.00 15.05 -15.68
C GLY A 301 -0.56 13.85 -14.81
N VAL A 302 0.01 14.10 -13.63
CA VAL A 302 0.34 13.04 -12.66
C VAL A 302 -0.88 12.73 -11.80
N THR A 303 -1.22 11.44 -11.70
CA THR A 303 -2.20 10.92 -10.74
C THR A 303 -1.49 10.02 -9.74
N THR A 304 -1.56 10.38 -8.46
CA THR A 304 -0.97 9.60 -7.38
C THR A 304 -2.01 8.63 -6.82
N VAL A 305 -1.69 7.34 -6.85
CA VAL A 305 -2.52 6.27 -6.27
C VAL A 305 -1.96 5.93 -4.89
N PHE A 306 -2.55 6.50 -3.84
CA PHE A 306 -1.98 6.56 -2.50
C PHE A 306 -2.64 5.55 -1.54
N ASP A 307 -1.86 4.83 -0.73
CA ASP A 307 -2.38 4.00 0.37
C ASP A 307 -2.67 4.86 1.61
N PRO A 308 -3.95 5.10 1.97
CA PRO A 308 -4.29 5.93 3.14
C PRO A 308 -3.80 5.33 4.47
N ALA A 309 -3.44 4.04 4.53
CA ALA A 309 -2.85 3.49 5.74
C ALA A 309 -1.45 4.06 6.04
N LEU A 310 -0.74 4.63 5.07
CA LEU A 310 0.52 5.34 5.30
C LEU A 310 0.36 6.53 6.25
N LEU A 311 -0.77 7.25 6.19
CA LEU A 311 -1.11 8.32 7.15
C LEU A 311 -1.28 7.78 8.58
N SER A 312 -1.72 6.54 8.74
CA SER A 312 -1.86 5.88 10.06
C SER A 312 -0.55 5.29 10.61
N VAL A 313 0.45 5.10 9.74
CA VAL A 313 1.80 4.64 10.11
C VAL A 313 2.69 5.83 10.45
N TYR A 314 2.59 6.91 9.68
CA TYR A 314 3.33 8.17 9.87
C TYR A 314 2.45 9.27 10.46
N ALA A 315 1.56 8.93 11.40
CA ALA A 315 0.56 9.84 11.96
C ALA A 315 1.14 11.06 12.71
N ASP A 316 2.41 10.98 13.13
CA ASP A 316 3.16 12.10 13.73
C ASP A 316 3.70 13.10 12.68
N ASP A 317 3.50 12.83 11.37
CA ASP A 317 3.96 13.66 10.27
C ASP A 317 2.80 14.49 9.65
N ASP A 318 2.54 15.65 10.27
CA ASP A 318 1.60 16.65 9.75
C ASP A 318 1.94 17.08 8.30
N ALA A 319 3.21 17.01 7.88
CA ALA A 319 3.63 17.41 6.55
C ALA A 319 3.21 16.39 5.48
N LEU A 320 3.17 15.09 5.83
CA LEU A 320 2.64 14.05 4.95
C LEU A 320 1.14 14.29 4.64
N THR A 321 0.34 14.53 5.68
CA THR A 321 -1.10 14.81 5.54
C THR A 321 -1.33 16.10 4.74
N ALA A 322 -0.53 17.14 5.00
CA ALA A 322 -0.58 18.39 4.23
C ALA A 322 -0.21 18.20 2.75
N ALA A 323 0.81 17.39 2.44
CA ALA A 323 1.22 17.11 1.06
C ALA A 323 0.12 16.41 0.27
N VAL A 324 -0.50 15.36 0.83
CA VAL A 324 -1.65 14.67 0.20
C VAL A 324 -2.81 15.64 -0.06
N THR A 325 -3.10 16.53 0.89
CA THR A 325 -4.18 17.53 0.77
C THR A 325 -3.89 18.59 -0.29
N ASN A 326 -2.63 19.06 -0.39
CA ASN A 326 -2.20 20.00 -1.42
C ASN A 326 -2.30 19.38 -2.82
N LEU A 327 -1.79 18.16 -2.98
CA LEU A 327 -1.79 17.42 -4.24
C LEU A 327 -3.22 17.16 -4.74
N ALA A 328 -4.14 16.83 -3.83
CA ALA A 328 -5.56 16.62 -4.12
C ALA A 328 -6.33 17.91 -4.48
N THR A 329 -5.84 19.09 -4.09
CA THR A 329 -6.48 20.39 -4.37
C THR A 329 -5.81 21.18 -5.51
N SER A 330 -4.77 20.60 -6.11
CA SER A 330 -4.13 21.08 -7.34
C SER A 330 -5.05 20.95 -8.55
N ASN A 331 -4.99 21.89 -9.49
CA ASN A 331 -5.70 21.79 -10.77
C ASN A 331 -4.94 20.94 -11.82
N ASN A 332 -3.70 20.55 -11.52
CA ASN A 332 -2.77 19.94 -12.47
C ASN A 332 -2.51 18.46 -12.20
N SER A 333 -2.91 17.96 -11.02
CA SER A 333 -2.63 16.61 -10.53
C SER A 333 -3.86 16.05 -9.83
N GLU A 334 -3.88 14.73 -9.58
CA GLU A 334 -5.01 14.04 -8.95
C GLU A 334 -4.52 13.08 -7.87
N VAL A 335 -5.33 12.88 -6.82
CA VAL A 335 -5.09 11.85 -5.80
C VAL A 335 -6.26 10.87 -5.80
N ILE A 336 -5.92 9.60 -5.97
CA ILE A 336 -6.83 8.47 -5.84
C ILE A 336 -6.35 7.64 -4.66
N PHE A 337 -7.23 7.33 -3.71
CA PHE A 337 -6.90 6.43 -2.61
C PHE A 337 -7.13 4.98 -3.02
N THR A 338 -6.16 4.10 -2.71
CA THR A 338 -6.42 2.66 -2.69
C THR A 338 -7.39 2.33 -1.54
N ALA A 339 -7.98 1.14 -1.56
CA ALA A 339 -8.56 0.60 -0.33
C ALA A 339 -7.49 0.56 0.79
N PHE A 340 -7.90 0.75 2.04
CA PHE A 340 -6.98 0.96 3.16
C PHE A 340 -6.02 -0.22 3.36
N SER A 341 -4.71 0.06 3.41
CA SER A 341 -3.58 -0.89 3.41
C SER A 341 -3.30 -1.59 2.07
N ASP A 342 -3.71 -1.01 0.94
CA ASP A 342 -3.61 -1.56 -0.43
C ASP A 342 -3.79 -3.10 -0.50
N PRO A 343 -4.97 -3.63 -0.14
CA PRO A 343 -5.19 -5.06 -0.03
C PRO A 343 -5.14 -5.78 -1.39
N ASP A 344 -4.67 -7.02 -1.38
CA ASP A 344 -4.79 -7.98 -2.47
C ASP A 344 -6.27 -8.37 -2.64
N MET A 345 -6.97 -7.61 -3.49
CA MET A 345 -8.40 -7.78 -3.72
C MET A 345 -8.72 -9.16 -4.29
N SER A 346 -7.89 -9.69 -5.20
CA SER A 346 -8.03 -11.06 -5.71
C SER A 346 -7.92 -12.08 -4.57
N ALA A 347 -6.89 -11.97 -3.72
CA ALA A 347 -6.75 -12.88 -2.57
C ALA A 347 -7.92 -12.77 -1.58
N LEU A 348 -8.48 -11.58 -1.33
CA LEU A 348 -9.63 -11.41 -0.45
C LEU A 348 -10.91 -12.03 -1.04
N VAL A 349 -11.16 -11.82 -2.34
CA VAL A 349 -12.28 -12.43 -3.06
C VAL A 349 -12.15 -13.95 -3.09
N HIS A 350 -11.00 -14.45 -3.55
CA HIS A 350 -10.70 -15.88 -3.61
C HIS A 350 -10.60 -16.57 -2.25
N GLY A 351 -10.24 -15.80 -1.23
CA GLY A 351 -10.14 -16.20 0.16
C GLY A 351 -11.46 -16.20 0.93
N GLU A 352 -12.58 -15.84 0.29
CA GLU A 352 -13.92 -15.67 0.89
C GLU A 352 -13.97 -14.61 2.01
N ASP A 353 -13.07 -13.62 2.01
CA ASP A 353 -12.95 -12.54 3.02
C ASP A 353 -13.41 -11.17 2.45
N SER A 354 -14.59 -11.16 1.84
CA SER A 354 -15.20 -9.96 1.25
C SER A 354 -15.57 -8.90 2.29
N GLU A 355 -15.78 -9.29 3.56
CA GLU A 355 -15.96 -8.34 4.67
C GLU A 355 -14.71 -7.47 4.89
N GLN A 356 -13.50 -8.04 4.79
CA GLN A 356 -12.25 -7.28 4.87
C GLN A 356 -12.07 -6.37 3.64
N ALA A 357 -12.49 -6.80 2.45
CA ALA A 357 -12.45 -5.98 1.23
C ALA A 357 -13.35 -4.73 1.35
N THR A 358 -14.63 -4.92 1.70
CA THR A 358 -15.58 -3.82 1.92
C THR A 358 -15.10 -2.88 3.02
N SER A 359 -14.66 -3.41 4.17
CA SER A 359 -14.18 -2.58 5.29
C SER A 359 -12.89 -1.80 4.96
N ALA A 360 -12.06 -2.27 4.03
CA ALA A 360 -10.89 -1.53 3.57
C ALA A 360 -11.28 -0.34 2.66
N HIS A 361 -12.27 -0.54 1.78
CA HIS A 361 -12.83 0.54 0.95
C HIS A 361 -13.57 1.58 1.79
N ASP A 362 -14.46 1.17 2.71
CA ASP A 362 -15.20 2.07 3.60
C ASP A 362 -14.26 2.96 4.44
N THR A 363 -13.15 2.39 4.92
CA THR A 363 -12.14 3.13 5.70
C THR A 363 -11.41 4.15 4.83
N ALA A 364 -11.03 3.79 3.59
CA ALA A 364 -10.41 4.71 2.66
C ALA A 364 -11.35 5.87 2.28
N THR A 365 -12.62 5.58 2.01
CA THR A 365 -13.65 6.60 1.71
C THR A 365 -13.90 7.53 2.90
N THR A 366 -13.97 7.00 4.12
CA THR A 366 -14.07 7.84 5.33
C THR A 366 -12.88 8.79 5.46
N MET A 367 -11.65 8.31 5.24
CA MET A 367 -10.45 9.14 5.30
C MET A 367 -10.37 10.16 4.15
N ALA A 368 -10.88 9.83 2.96
CA ALA A 368 -11.00 10.77 1.85
C ALA A 368 -11.98 11.90 2.18
N GLU A 369 -13.16 11.59 2.72
CA GLU A 369 -14.15 12.60 3.18
C GLU A 369 -13.59 13.52 4.29
N GLU A 370 -12.76 13.00 5.20
CA GLU A 370 -12.11 13.80 6.26
C GLU A 370 -11.04 14.77 5.73
N LEU A 371 -10.37 14.44 4.61
CA LEU A 371 -9.34 15.27 3.98
C LEU A 371 -9.90 16.20 2.90
N GLY A 372 -10.98 15.80 2.23
CA GLY A 372 -11.80 16.63 1.34
C GLY A 372 -12.27 15.93 0.06
N ASP A 373 -13.46 16.35 -0.42
CA ASP A 373 -14.22 15.80 -1.57
C ASP A 373 -13.47 15.66 -2.91
N ALA A 374 -12.22 16.12 -3.03
CA ALA A 374 -11.41 16.01 -4.23
C ALA A 374 -10.68 14.66 -4.37
N ILE A 375 -10.52 13.91 -3.28
CA ILE A 375 -9.86 12.60 -3.27
C ILE A 375 -10.86 11.52 -3.73
N ARG A 376 -10.49 10.75 -4.76
CA ARG A 376 -11.34 9.68 -5.32
C ARG A 376 -11.03 8.33 -4.68
N THR A 377 -12.06 7.50 -4.46
CA THR A 377 -11.92 6.09 -4.01
C THR A 377 -12.62 5.09 -4.93
N ASP A 378 -13.40 5.56 -5.90
CA ASP A 378 -14.16 4.75 -6.85
C ASP A 378 -13.34 4.33 -8.08
N ILE A 379 -12.05 4.66 -8.14
CA ILE A 379 -11.14 4.25 -9.22
C ILE A 379 -10.09 3.32 -8.63
N THR A 380 -9.95 2.12 -9.19
CA THR A 380 -9.03 1.10 -8.68
C THR A 380 -7.93 0.78 -9.68
N LEU A 381 -6.67 1.04 -9.33
CA LEU A 381 -5.53 0.39 -9.99
C LEU A 381 -5.61 -1.11 -9.68
N LEU A 382 -5.59 -1.95 -10.72
CA LEU A 382 -5.61 -3.40 -10.55
C LEU A 382 -4.23 -3.96 -10.21
N ALA A 383 -4.23 -5.16 -9.66
CA ALA A 383 -3.02 -5.97 -9.54
C ALA A 383 -2.77 -6.73 -10.85
N PRO A 384 -1.53 -7.19 -11.11
CA PRO A 384 -1.25 -8.18 -12.14
C PRO A 384 -2.08 -9.46 -11.95
N GLU A 385 -2.26 -10.21 -13.04
CA GLU A 385 -3.11 -11.40 -13.13
C GLU A 385 -4.58 -11.15 -12.68
N PRO A 386 -5.29 -10.10 -13.17
CA PRO A 386 -6.66 -9.81 -12.77
C PRO A 386 -7.70 -10.75 -13.42
N ASP A 387 -8.87 -10.87 -12.81
CA ASP A 387 -9.97 -11.69 -13.32
C ASP A 387 -11.37 -11.08 -13.13
N GLN A 388 -12.36 -11.70 -13.78
CA GLN A 388 -13.75 -11.23 -13.74
C GLN A 388 -14.39 -11.38 -12.35
N GLU A 389 -14.04 -12.40 -11.57
CA GLU A 389 -14.54 -12.59 -10.20
C GLU A 389 -14.15 -11.37 -9.33
N THR A 390 -12.86 -10.99 -9.35
CA THR A 390 -12.34 -9.82 -8.64
C THR A 390 -12.99 -8.53 -9.10
N LEU A 391 -13.10 -8.31 -10.43
CA LEU A 391 -13.77 -7.12 -10.99
C LEU A 391 -15.25 -7.03 -10.58
N SER A 392 -15.96 -8.15 -10.53
CA SER A 392 -17.36 -8.16 -10.14
C SER A 392 -17.56 -7.71 -8.69
N VAL A 393 -16.65 -8.08 -7.78
CA VAL A 393 -16.71 -7.64 -6.38
C VAL A 393 -16.32 -6.17 -6.26
N LEU A 394 -15.29 -5.70 -6.98
CA LEU A 394 -14.90 -4.29 -7.02
C LEU A 394 -16.04 -3.39 -7.50
N ALA A 395 -16.66 -3.71 -8.63
CA ALA A 395 -17.75 -2.92 -9.20
C ALA A 395 -19.00 -2.90 -8.29
N ASN A 396 -19.36 -4.03 -7.67
CA ASN A 396 -20.42 -4.08 -6.67
C ASN A 396 -20.06 -3.35 -5.36
N GLY A 397 -18.76 -3.22 -5.07
CA GLY A 397 -18.20 -2.50 -3.93
C GLY A 397 -18.09 -0.98 -4.13
N GLY A 398 -18.47 -0.44 -5.29
CA GLY A 398 -18.47 1.00 -5.57
C GLY A 398 -17.38 1.47 -6.54
N THR A 399 -16.52 0.59 -7.05
CA THR A 399 -15.57 0.94 -8.12
C THR A 399 -16.34 1.28 -9.40
N SER A 400 -16.16 2.50 -9.91
CA SER A 400 -16.73 2.99 -11.18
C SER A 400 -15.79 2.77 -12.37
N ALA A 401 -14.47 2.78 -12.13
CA ALA A 401 -13.46 2.57 -13.17
C ALA A 401 -12.20 1.86 -12.66
N VAL A 402 -11.46 1.23 -13.57
CA VAL A 402 -10.19 0.53 -13.27
C VAL A 402 -9.02 1.02 -14.12
N ILE A 403 -7.81 0.87 -13.61
CA ILE A 403 -6.57 1.04 -14.37
C ILE A 403 -5.90 -0.33 -14.50
N ILE A 404 -5.58 -0.75 -15.72
CA ILE A 404 -5.09 -2.09 -16.06
C ILE A 404 -3.95 -2.03 -17.09
N ALA A 405 -3.03 -2.99 -17.07
CA ALA A 405 -1.96 -3.08 -18.07
C ALA A 405 -2.48 -3.58 -19.45
N ALA A 406 -1.82 -3.21 -20.54
CA ALA A 406 -2.27 -3.58 -21.90
C ALA A 406 -2.10 -5.07 -22.23
N ASP A 407 -1.11 -5.71 -21.61
CA ASP A 407 -0.77 -7.13 -21.68
C ASP A 407 -1.81 -8.03 -21.00
N GLU A 408 -2.54 -7.52 -19.99
CA GLU A 408 -3.63 -8.23 -19.32
C GLU A 408 -4.94 -8.22 -20.14
N VAL A 409 -5.12 -7.21 -21.01
CA VAL A 409 -6.28 -7.06 -21.91
C VAL A 409 -5.85 -6.73 -23.35
N PRO A 410 -5.07 -7.60 -24.02
CA PRO A 410 -4.51 -7.32 -25.34
C PRO A 410 -5.61 -7.19 -26.40
N THR A 411 -5.36 -6.46 -27.47
CA THR A 411 -6.35 -6.30 -28.56
C THR A 411 -6.66 -7.63 -29.24
N SER A 412 -7.94 -7.92 -29.52
CA SER A 412 -8.39 -9.17 -30.15
C SER A 412 -7.90 -9.35 -31.60
N ALA A 413 -7.56 -8.23 -32.26
CA ALA A 413 -7.16 -8.18 -33.66
C ALA A 413 -5.97 -7.23 -33.85
N TYR A 414 -5.02 -7.65 -34.70
CA TYR A 414 -3.84 -6.88 -35.07
C TYR A 414 -4.19 -5.47 -35.59
N ARG A 415 -3.42 -4.46 -35.16
CA ARG A 415 -3.56 -3.06 -35.60
C ARG A 415 -2.20 -2.46 -35.93
N TYR A 416 -2.19 -1.56 -36.91
CA TYR A 416 -1.02 -0.76 -37.29
C TYR A 416 -0.85 0.52 -36.43
N TYR A 417 -1.48 0.58 -35.25
CA TYR A 417 -1.49 1.74 -34.36
C TYR A 417 -1.94 1.34 -32.95
N THR A 418 -1.41 2.00 -31.92
CA THR A 418 -1.83 1.86 -30.53
C THR A 418 -3.21 2.52 -30.32
N PRO A 419 -4.22 1.79 -29.79
CA PRO A 419 -5.52 2.35 -29.45
C PRO A 419 -5.47 3.42 -28.34
N SER A 420 -6.52 4.22 -28.23
CA SER A 420 -6.73 5.08 -27.05
C SER A 420 -6.81 4.23 -25.77
N ALA A 421 -6.22 4.72 -24.67
CA ALA A 421 -6.18 4.06 -23.37
C ALA A 421 -7.59 3.79 -22.80
N ARG A 422 -8.52 4.74 -22.94
CA ARG A 422 -9.88 4.60 -22.40
C ARG A 422 -10.68 3.55 -23.17
N THR A 423 -11.16 2.54 -22.46
CA THR A 423 -12.01 1.44 -22.97
C THR A 423 -13.08 1.09 -21.93
N SER A 424 -13.94 0.12 -22.23
CA SER A 424 -14.69 -0.62 -21.20
C SER A 424 -14.21 -2.08 -21.16
N ILE A 425 -14.31 -2.71 -19.99
CA ILE A 425 -13.98 -4.13 -19.75
C ILE A 425 -15.24 -4.84 -19.27
N ASN A 426 -15.59 -5.94 -19.93
CA ASN A 426 -16.71 -6.79 -19.52
C ASN A 426 -16.37 -7.53 -18.23
N TYR A 427 -17.33 -7.61 -17.31
CA TYR A 427 -17.26 -8.47 -16.13
C TYR A 427 -18.63 -9.08 -15.82
N GLY A 428 -18.59 -10.27 -15.23
CA GLY A 428 -19.78 -11.00 -14.82
C GLY A 428 -20.33 -11.95 -15.89
N ASP A 429 -21.23 -12.83 -15.43
CA ASP A 429 -21.58 -14.06 -16.14
C ASP A 429 -22.17 -13.83 -17.54
N SER A 430 -21.56 -14.46 -18.54
CA SER A 430 -22.07 -14.52 -19.91
C SER A 430 -23.24 -15.50 -20.07
N ASP A 431 -23.57 -16.29 -19.04
CA ASP A 431 -24.75 -17.17 -18.97
C ASP A 431 -26.07 -16.38 -18.75
N ALA A 432 -26.25 -15.32 -19.55
CA ALA A 432 -27.57 -14.89 -19.97
C ALA A 432 -28.15 -16.01 -20.84
N THR A 433 -28.72 -17.02 -20.15
CA THR A 433 -29.22 -18.28 -20.71
C THR A 433 -29.71 -18.11 -22.15
N ALA A 434 -29.03 -18.76 -23.09
CA ALA A 434 -29.52 -18.88 -24.45
C ALA A 434 -30.85 -19.65 -24.38
N SER A 435 -31.95 -18.92 -24.22
CA SER A 435 -33.28 -19.49 -24.25
C SER A 435 -33.46 -20.07 -25.65
N GLU A 436 -33.34 -21.40 -25.73
CA GLU A 436 -33.77 -22.17 -26.88
C GLU A 436 -35.25 -21.91 -27.08
N ALA A 437 -35.55 -20.85 -27.83
CA ALA A 437 -36.88 -20.43 -28.17
C ALA A 437 -37.47 -21.44 -29.17
N ASP A 438 -38.02 -22.51 -28.59
CA ASP A 438 -38.97 -23.48 -29.15
C ASP A 438 -39.13 -23.39 -30.68
N ALA A 439 -38.20 -24.04 -31.38
CA ALA A 439 -38.20 -24.12 -32.84
C ALA A 439 -39.32 -25.07 -33.32
N SER A 440 -40.56 -24.61 -33.23
CA SER A 440 -41.73 -25.26 -33.80
C SER A 440 -41.60 -25.26 -35.34
N PRO A 441 -41.52 -26.43 -36.01
CA PRO A 441 -41.22 -26.48 -37.43
C PRO A 441 -42.51 -26.55 -38.25
N ASP A 442 -43.02 -25.41 -38.74
CA ASP A 442 -43.99 -25.43 -39.85
C ASP A 442 -44.12 -24.08 -40.60
N SER A 443 -44.55 -24.16 -41.86
CA SER A 443 -44.97 -23.05 -42.77
C SER A 443 -43.92 -22.34 -43.66
N GLU A 444 -43.62 -23.02 -44.77
CA GLU A 444 -43.70 -22.50 -46.14
C GLU A 444 -43.36 -21.02 -46.49
N LYS A 445 -42.17 -20.84 -47.07
CA LYS A 445 -41.97 -20.28 -48.44
C LYS A 445 -42.86 -19.11 -48.89
N GLY A 446 -42.39 -17.88 -48.65
CA GLY A 446 -42.85 -16.67 -49.34
C GLY A 446 -41.66 -15.80 -49.79
N THR A 447 -41.47 -15.62 -51.10
CA THR A 447 -40.50 -14.66 -51.66
C THR A 447 -41.16 -13.30 -51.83
N ASP A 448 -40.64 -12.27 -51.19
CA ASP A 448 -40.84 -10.89 -51.65
C ASP A 448 -39.57 -10.04 -51.43
N THR A 449 -39.34 -9.08 -52.32
CA THR A 449 -38.18 -8.19 -52.34
C THR A 449 -38.63 -6.78 -51.98
N GLY A 450 -38.38 -6.36 -50.74
CA GLY A 450 -38.78 -5.04 -50.25
C GLY A 450 -37.75 -4.45 -49.28
N THR A 451 -37.29 -3.25 -49.61
CA THR A 451 -36.41 -2.37 -48.82
C THR A 451 -36.73 -2.32 -47.31
N ALA A 452 -35.70 -2.50 -46.48
CA ALA A 452 -35.73 -2.17 -45.05
C ALA A 452 -34.66 -1.11 -44.73
N SER A 453 -35.05 -0.09 -43.96
CA SER A 453 -34.13 0.74 -43.20
C SER A 453 -33.94 0.12 -41.83
N GLU A 454 -32.69 -0.15 -41.44
CA GLU A 454 -32.28 -0.55 -40.10
C GLU A 454 -31.07 0.35 -39.77
N SER A 455 -31.08 1.24 -38.77
CA SER A 455 -31.59 1.14 -37.40
C SER A 455 -30.90 0.05 -36.58
N SER A 456 -29.56 0.04 -36.63
CA SER A 456 -28.67 -0.75 -35.78
C SER A 456 -28.74 -0.34 -34.30
N ALA A 457 -29.90 -0.54 -33.68
CA ALA A 457 -30.03 -0.61 -32.22
C ALA A 457 -29.72 -2.05 -31.79
N SER A 458 -28.43 -2.40 -31.80
CA SER A 458 -27.97 -3.65 -31.19
C SER A 458 -28.29 -3.59 -29.69
N ARG A 459 -29.22 -4.43 -29.23
CA ARG A 459 -29.53 -4.57 -27.81
C ARG A 459 -28.56 -5.58 -27.24
N SER A 460 -27.54 -5.10 -26.54
CA SER A 460 -26.71 -5.95 -25.68
C SER A 460 -27.58 -6.59 -24.59
N SER A 461 -27.33 -7.86 -24.32
CA SER A 461 -27.92 -8.61 -23.21
C SER A 461 -26.85 -9.49 -22.59
N GLY A 462 -26.55 -9.29 -21.31
CA GLY A 462 -25.56 -10.09 -20.57
C GLY A 462 -24.57 -9.21 -19.81
N ALA A 463 -23.39 -9.00 -20.41
CA ALA A 463 -22.24 -8.39 -19.75
C ALA A 463 -22.50 -6.97 -19.19
N SER A 464 -22.01 -6.75 -17.97
CA SER A 464 -21.83 -5.41 -17.42
C SER A 464 -20.44 -4.92 -17.81
N GLY A 465 -20.35 -3.71 -18.37
CA GLY A 465 -19.08 -3.08 -18.71
C GLY A 465 -18.63 -2.14 -17.59
N LEU A 466 -17.41 -2.30 -17.08
CA LEU A 466 -16.75 -1.34 -16.21
C LEU A 466 -15.94 -0.37 -17.07
N ASP A 467 -15.80 0.89 -16.65
CA ASP A 467 -14.90 1.81 -17.35
C ASP A 467 -13.44 1.49 -17.02
N ALA A 468 -12.54 1.66 -17.99
CA ALA A 468 -11.15 1.29 -17.83
C ALA A 468 -10.19 2.23 -18.55
N LEU A 469 -9.05 2.50 -17.91
CA LEU A 469 -7.85 3.03 -18.56
C LEU A 469 -6.84 1.91 -18.74
N VAL A 470 -6.45 1.67 -19.98
CA VAL A 470 -5.39 0.71 -20.31
C VAL A 470 -4.05 1.43 -20.39
N VAL A 471 -3.13 1.02 -19.54
CA VAL A 471 -1.75 1.48 -19.46
C VAL A 471 -0.95 0.96 -20.66
N ASP A 472 -0.14 1.82 -21.26
CA ASP A 472 0.84 1.45 -22.27
C ASP A 472 2.01 0.70 -21.61
N SER A 473 1.98 -0.63 -21.66
CA SER A 473 2.94 -1.48 -20.94
C SER A 473 4.38 -1.30 -21.41
N ALA A 474 4.64 -1.02 -22.69
CA ALA A 474 6.00 -0.84 -23.20
C ALA A 474 6.56 0.56 -22.89
N ALA A 475 5.73 1.61 -22.86
CA ALA A 475 6.16 2.92 -22.36
C ALA A 475 6.33 2.93 -20.84
N SER A 476 5.54 2.12 -20.12
CA SER A 476 5.68 1.91 -18.67
C SER A 476 6.91 1.06 -18.34
N ALA A 477 7.26 0.07 -19.17
CA ALA A 477 8.50 -0.69 -19.05
C ALA A 477 9.73 0.20 -19.29
N ALA A 478 9.69 1.05 -20.32
CA ALA A 478 10.73 2.04 -20.56
C ALA A 478 10.90 3.00 -19.35
N LEU A 479 9.79 3.47 -18.77
CA LEU A 479 9.78 4.28 -17.54
C LEU A 479 10.31 3.50 -16.32
N ALA A 480 10.10 2.17 -16.31
CA ALA A 480 10.62 1.24 -15.31
C ALA A 480 12.06 0.75 -15.59
N GLY A 481 12.79 1.40 -16.49
CA GLY A 481 14.19 1.06 -16.80
C GLY A 481 14.36 -0.26 -17.56
N THR A 482 13.34 -0.69 -18.32
CA THR A 482 13.31 -1.99 -18.99
C THR A 482 12.93 -1.86 -20.47
N LEU A 483 13.74 -2.44 -21.35
CA LEU A 483 13.47 -2.61 -22.77
C LEU A 483 12.74 -3.93 -23.02
N VAL A 484 11.60 -3.86 -23.71
CA VAL A 484 10.75 -5.00 -24.05
C VAL A 484 10.66 -5.19 -25.57
N GLU A 485 10.66 -6.43 -26.03
CA GLU A 485 10.36 -6.76 -27.43
C GLU A 485 8.85 -6.81 -27.66
N GLU A 486 8.36 -6.18 -28.73
CA GLU A 486 6.91 -6.00 -28.96
C GLU A 486 6.15 -7.33 -29.25
N ASP A 487 6.86 -8.36 -29.73
CA ASP A 487 6.30 -9.70 -29.94
C ASP A 487 6.27 -10.57 -28.66
N GLU A 488 6.94 -10.15 -27.57
CA GLU A 488 7.04 -10.89 -26.30
C GLU A 488 6.35 -10.19 -25.11
N VAL A 489 5.31 -9.38 -25.39
CA VAL A 489 4.45 -8.71 -24.38
C VAL A 489 3.50 -9.71 -23.69
N ALA A 490 3.98 -10.93 -23.38
CA ALA A 490 3.22 -12.05 -22.84
C ALA A 490 4.08 -12.93 -21.91
N GLY A 491 4.34 -12.44 -20.69
CA GLY A 491 4.98 -13.19 -19.61
C GLY A 491 6.47 -12.91 -19.45
N ALA A 492 6.89 -12.59 -18.23
CA ALA A 492 8.26 -12.21 -17.90
C ALA A 492 9.19 -13.43 -17.75
N ASP A 493 9.67 -13.98 -18.87
CA ASP A 493 10.77 -14.96 -18.90
C ASP A 493 11.81 -14.58 -19.98
N ASP A 494 13.07 -14.41 -19.55
CA ASP A 494 14.35 -14.35 -20.30
C ASP A 494 14.69 -13.24 -21.33
N SER A 495 13.79 -12.41 -21.87
CA SER A 495 14.16 -11.44 -22.96
C SER A 495 14.21 -9.93 -22.60
N ALA A 496 13.84 -9.53 -21.38
CA ALA A 496 13.76 -8.12 -20.99
C ALA A 496 15.15 -7.53 -20.61
N GLY A 497 15.63 -6.54 -21.35
CA GLY A 497 16.90 -5.87 -21.10
C GLY A 497 16.78 -4.69 -20.13
N ALA A 498 17.62 -4.61 -19.11
CA ALA A 498 17.71 -3.40 -18.28
C ALA A 498 18.40 -2.27 -19.06
N ILE A 499 17.81 -1.08 -19.06
CA ILE A 499 18.35 0.13 -19.70
C ILE A 499 18.65 1.21 -18.66
N ASP A 500 19.52 2.15 -19.00
CA ASP A 500 19.96 3.18 -18.06
C ASP A 500 18.99 4.37 -17.94
N ILE A 501 19.37 5.39 -17.16
CA ILE A 501 18.55 6.57 -16.89
C ILE A 501 18.31 7.42 -18.15
N LEU A 502 19.31 7.51 -19.04
CA LEU A 502 19.20 8.26 -20.30
C LEU A 502 18.28 7.51 -21.26
N ASP A 503 18.55 6.23 -21.49
CA ASP A 503 17.77 5.40 -22.42
C ASP A 503 16.33 5.23 -21.97
N SER A 504 16.08 5.05 -20.66
CA SER A 504 14.73 5.06 -20.09
C SER A 504 13.97 6.33 -20.48
N ARG A 505 14.58 7.50 -20.29
CA ARG A 505 13.98 8.80 -20.59
C ARG A 505 13.74 8.99 -22.08
N GLN A 506 14.77 8.72 -22.88
CA GLN A 506 14.73 8.91 -24.32
C GLN A 506 13.75 7.93 -24.97
N LEU A 507 13.66 6.69 -24.49
CA LEU A 507 12.69 5.70 -24.98
C LEU A 507 11.25 6.07 -24.60
N VAL A 508 10.98 6.58 -23.39
CA VAL A 508 9.65 7.10 -23.00
C VAL A 508 9.21 8.24 -23.92
N LEU A 509 10.07 9.21 -24.17
CA LEU A 509 9.81 10.31 -25.11
C LEU A 509 9.59 9.77 -26.53
N SER A 510 10.45 8.87 -26.98
CA SER A 510 10.40 8.25 -28.31
C SER A 510 9.09 7.48 -28.54
N LEU A 511 8.65 6.67 -27.58
CA LEU A 511 7.40 5.91 -27.64
C LEU A 511 6.19 6.83 -27.68
N SER A 512 6.19 7.94 -26.91
CA SER A 512 5.10 8.93 -26.97
C SER A 512 5.01 9.62 -28.34
N ALA A 513 6.16 9.99 -28.94
CA ALA A 513 6.23 10.63 -30.24
C ALA A 513 5.82 9.67 -31.38
N VAL A 514 6.29 8.42 -31.36
CA VAL A 514 5.86 7.39 -32.33
C VAL A 514 4.36 7.12 -32.19
N THR A 515 3.85 6.97 -30.97
CA THR A 515 2.41 6.75 -30.72
C THR A 515 1.57 7.86 -31.31
N TYR A 516 1.98 9.13 -31.19
CA TYR A 516 1.33 10.24 -31.90
C TYR A 516 1.43 10.07 -33.43
N ARG A 517 2.63 9.81 -33.96
CA ARG A 517 2.90 9.70 -35.42
C ARG A 517 2.15 8.56 -36.12
N GLU A 518 1.75 7.50 -35.42
CA GLU A 518 0.91 6.44 -35.98
C GLU A 518 -0.44 6.94 -36.50
N ARG A 519 -1.03 7.94 -35.82
CA ARG A 519 -2.25 8.64 -36.25
C ARG A 519 -2.21 10.10 -35.78
N PRO A 520 -1.60 11.00 -36.55
CA PRO A 520 -1.57 12.43 -36.23
C PRO A 520 -2.99 13.01 -36.23
N ASN A 521 -3.28 13.89 -35.28
CA ASN A 521 -4.60 14.53 -35.07
C ASN A 521 -5.77 13.58 -34.72
N ASP A 522 -5.52 12.30 -34.40
CA ASP A 522 -6.49 11.40 -33.76
C ASP A 522 -6.31 11.51 -32.24
N THR A 523 -7.25 12.17 -31.55
CA THR A 523 -7.17 12.48 -30.10
C THR A 523 -7.36 11.21 -29.27
N ARG A 524 -6.26 10.47 -29.10
CA ARG A 524 -6.16 9.24 -28.30
C ARG A 524 -5.55 9.57 -26.94
N GLY A 525 -6.04 8.96 -25.87
CA GLY A 525 -5.41 9.02 -24.56
C GLY A 525 -4.25 8.03 -24.45
N MET A 526 -3.15 8.43 -23.82
CA MET A 526 -2.05 7.55 -23.41
C MET A 526 -1.95 7.55 -21.88
N VAL A 527 -1.70 6.39 -21.28
CA VAL A 527 -1.45 6.26 -19.83
C VAL A 527 -0.17 5.48 -19.65
N LEU A 528 0.72 5.99 -18.79
CA LEU A 528 1.84 5.20 -18.25
C LEU A 528 1.56 4.95 -16.77
N ALA A 529 2.09 3.86 -16.23
CA ALA A 529 2.06 3.61 -14.80
C ALA A 529 3.44 3.19 -14.30
N VAL A 530 3.73 3.51 -13.04
CA VAL A 530 4.89 3.03 -12.32
C VAL A 530 4.50 1.75 -11.57
N ASP A 531 5.44 0.81 -11.44
CA ASP A 531 5.25 -0.38 -10.61
C ASP A 531 4.93 -0.01 -9.16
N ARG A 532 4.16 -0.86 -8.48
CA ARG A 532 3.91 -0.68 -7.03
C ARG A 532 5.12 -1.17 -6.25
N ALA A 533 5.27 -0.64 -5.04
CA ALA A 533 6.30 -1.07 -4.10
C ALA A 533 6.25 -2.59 -3.88
N SER A 534 7.39 -3.26 -4.10
CA SER A 534 7.58 -4.72 -4.06
C SER A 534 6.68 -5.55 -4.99
N LEU A 535 6.21 -4.97 -6.10
CA LEU A 535 5.41 -5.63 -7.13
C LEU A 535 5.86 -5.19 -8.54
N PRO A 536 7.03 -5.67 -9.01
CA PRO A 536 7.46 -5.46 -10.39
C PRO A 536 6.47 -6.09 -11.38
N HIS A 537 6.06 -5.33 -12.38
CA HIS A 537 5.23 -5.76 -13.52
C HIS A 537 5.80 -5.22 -14.82
N TYR A 538 6.12 -3.92 -14.87
CA TYR A 538 6.70 -3.27 -16.04
C TYR A 538 8.23 -3.35 -16.09
N GLY A 539 8.91 -3.41 -14.94
CA GLY A 539 10.36 -3.53 -14.87
C GLY A 539 10.86 -4.51 -13.82
N THR A 540 12.18 -4.68 -13.72
CA THR A 540 12.81 -5.63 -12.79
C THR A 540 13.20 -5.04 -11.43
N GLN A 541 13.13 -3.72 -11.29
CA GLN A 541 13.60 -2.96 -10.12
C GLN A 541 12.43 -2.49 -9.25
N ASP A 542 12.46 -2.76 -7.93
CA ASP A 542 11.43 -2.29 -6.99
C ASP A 542 11.62 -0.78 -6.69
N PRO A 543 10.67 0.11 -7.05
CA PRO A 543 10.76 1.55 -6.79
C PRO A 543 10.93 1.93 -5.31
N ALA A 544 10.60 1.04 -4.38
CA ALA A 544 10.82 1.25 -2.94
C ALA A 544 12.27 0.98 -2.48
N THR A 545 13.09 0.33 -3.30
CA THR A 545 14.50 -0.01 -2.98
C THR A 545 15.51 0.55 -3.98
N ALA A 546 15.03 1.22 -5.03
CA ALA A 546 15.83 1.86 -6.05
C ALA A 546 16.89 2.83 -5.47
N THR A 547 18.04 2.89 -6.14
CA THR A 547 19.19 3.74 -5.83
C THR A 547 19.32 4.84 -6.88
N ALA A 548 20.10 5.89 -6.62
CA ALA A 548 20.24 7.01 -7.56
C ALA A 548 20.77 6.65 -8.98
N ALA A 549 21.30 5.43 -9.17
CA ALA A 549 21.72 4.90 -10.47
C ALA A 549 20.58 4.24 -11.28
N ASP A 550 19.42 4.04 -10.67
CA ASP A 550 18.29 3.28 -11.23
C ASP A 550 17.24 4.23 -11.83
N PRO A 551 16.66 3.93 -13.02
CA PRO A 551 15.66 4.80 -13.64
C PRO A 551 14.40 5.03 -12.79
N VAL A 552 13.98 4.01 -12.03
CA VAL A 552 12.82 4.06 -11.12
C VAL A 552 13.09 4.80 -9.81
N ALA A 553 14.30 5.29 -9.55
CA ALA A 553 14.57 6.12 -8.39
C ALA A 553 13.77 7.41 -8.46
N THR A 554 13.25 7.88 -7.32
CA THR A 554 12.24 8.95 -7.28
C THR A 554 12.61 10.20 -8.09
N GLU A 555 13.85 10.69 -8.01
CA GLU A 555 14.25 11.87 -8.77
C GLU A 555 14.35 11.61 -10.29
N ASN A 556 14.92 10.48 -10.69
CA ASN A 556 15.06 10.06 -12.10
C ASN A 556 13.67 9.85 -12.74
N LEU A 557 12.78 9.15 -12.03
CA LEU A 557 11.38 8.95 -12.40
C LEU A 557 10.65 10.27 -12.62
N LEU A 558 10.77 11.21 -11.66
CA LEU A 558 10.12 12.51 -11.76
C LEU A 558 10.76 13.38 -12.86
N GLU A 559 12.05 13.25 -13.14
CA GLU A 559 12.72 13.96 -14.25
C GLU A 559 12.22 13.45 -15.61
N THR A 560 12.16 12.13 -15.81
CA THR A 560 11.58 11.53 -17.02
C THR A 560 10.10 11.90 -17.18
N THR A 561 9.33 11.94 -16.09
CA THR A 561 7.93 12.38 -16.10
C THR A 561 7.80 13.86 -16.50
N ARG A 562 8.67 14.75 -15.99
CA ARG A 562 8.72 16.17 -16.40
C ARG A 562 9.06 16.34 -17.88
N ALA A 563 10.03 15.56 -18.38
CA ALA A 563 10.42 15.59 -19.79
C ALA A 563 9.24 15.18 -20.70
N LEU A 564 8.54 14.10 -20.36
CA LEU A 564 7.35 13.65 -21.09
C LEU A 564 6.23 14.70 -21.09
N MET A 565 5.92 15.27 -19.93
CA MET A 565 4.83 16.25 -19.78
C MET A 565 5.18 17.65 -20.33
N GLY A 566 6.46 17.91 -20.62
CA GLY A 566 6.94 19.11 -21.31
C GLY A 566 6.97 18.98 -22.84
N ALA A 567 6.74 17.79 -23.41
CA ALA A 567 6.82 17.56 -24.84
C ALA A 567 5.67 18.25 -25.61
N SER A 568 5.98 18.90 -26.74
CA SER A 568 5.00 19.71 -27.48
C SER A 568 3.86 18.90 -28.13
N TRP A 569 4.02 17.58 -28.28
CA TRP A 569 2.99 16.65 -28.74
C TRP A 569 2.20 16.00 -27.58
N VAL A 570 2.43 16.41 -26.33
CA VAL A 570 1.73 15.89 -25.13
C VAL A 570 0.87 16.98 -24.49
N SER A 571 -0.37 16.62 -24.14
CA SER A 571 -1.22 17.40 -23.23
C SER A 571 -1.35 16.64 -21.91
N PRO A 572 -0.85 17.17 -20.79
CA PRO A 572 -0.96 16.48 -19.51
C PRO A 572 -2.40 16.39 -19.02
N TYR A 573 -2.88 15.16 -18.77
CA TYR A 573 -4.23 14.84 -18.30
C TYR A 573 -4.18 13.91 -17.09
N THR A 574 -5.04 14.14 -16.09
CA THR A 574 -5.19 13.19 -14.96
C THR A 574 -6.05 11.99 -15.33
N VAL A 575 -6.06 10.94 -14.50
CA VAL A 575 -6.89 9.74 -14.70
C VAL A 575 -8.37 10.07 -14.89
N SER A 576 -8.95 10.94 -14.05
CA SER A 576 -10.34 11.39 -14.21
C SER A 576 -10.58 12.06 -15.55
N GLN A 577 -9.65 12.91 -16.02
CA GLN A 577 -9.78 13.60 -17.31
C GLN A 577 -9.62 12.63 -18.50
N LEU A 578 -8.83 11.56 -18.36
CA LEU A 578 -8.70 10.52 -19.38
C LEU A 578 -9.92 9.60 -19.46
N LEU A 579 -10.64 9.42 -18.34
CA LEU A 579 -11.92 8.69 -18.31
C LEU A 579 -13.06 9.45 -19.01
N GLU A 580 -12.98 10.78 -19.09
CA GLU A 580 -13.91 11.63 -19.85
C GLU A 580 -13.74 11.51 -21.38
N LEU A 581 -12.68 10.88 -21.87
CA LEU A 581 -12.46 10.64 -23.30
C LEU A 581 -13.45 9.60 -23.87
N ASP A 582 -13.73 9.72 -25.17
CA ASP A 582 -14.50 8.72 -25.91
C ASP A 582 -13.87 7.32 -25.79
N SER A 583 -14.71 6.31 -25.54
CA SER A 583 -14.25 4.92 -25.45
C SER A 583 -13.69 4.44 -26.78
N SER A 584 -12.49 3.89 -26.71
CA SER A 584 -11.84 3.17 -27.81
C SER A 584 -12.77 2.09 -28.36
N SER A 585 -12.86 2.02 -29.69
CA SER A 585 -13.54 0.94 -30.42
C SER A 585 -12.59 -0.24 -30.73
N ALA A 586 -11.48 -0.34 -29.99
CA ALA A 586 -10.58 -1.47 -30.06
C ALA A 586 -11.11 -2.62 -29.18
N GLU A 587 -11.63 -3.66 -29.82
CA GLU A 587 -11.97 -4.91 -29.17
C GLU A 587 -10.70 -5.54 -28.54
N ARG A 588 -10.85 -6.03 -27.31
CA ARG A 588 -9.80 -6.62 -26.47
C ARG A 588 -10.21 -8.04 -26.08
N GLN A 589 -9.24 -8.86 -25.72
CA GLN A 589 -9.51 -10.16 -25.12
C GLN A 589 -10.23 -9.97 -23.78
N GLU A 590 -11.17 -10.85 -23.47
CA GLU A 590 -11.85 -10.86 -22.18
C GLU A 590 -10.91 -11.41 -21.11
N LEU A 591 -11.01 -10.86 -19.90
CA LEU A 591 -10.28 -11.38 -18.75
C LEU A 591 -10.75 -12.82 -18.45
N PRO A 592 -9.88 -13.68 -17.91
CA PRO A 592 -10.29 -14.99 -17.43
C PRO A 592 -11.35 -14.86 -16.35
N GLU A 593 -12.26 -15.85 -16.25
CA GLU A 593 -13.28 -15.89 -15.19
C GLU A 593 -12.65 -15.80 -13.79
N ARG A 594 -11.55 -16.55 -13.60
CA ARG A 594 -10.77 -16.63 -12.36
C ARG A 594 -9.32 -17.07 -12.63
N VAL A 595 -8.34 -16.42 -12.03
CA VAL A 595 -6.92 -16.83 -12.01
C VAL A 595 -6.39 -16.78 -10.58
N LEU A 596 -5.63 -17.80 -10.18
CA LEU A 596 -4.94 -17.79 -8.88
C LEU A 596 -3.56 -17.16 -9.06
N ALA A 597 -3.42 -15.90 -8.68
CA ALA A 597 -2.22 -15.12 -8.97
C ALA A 597 -0.98 -15.61 -8.23
N THR A 598 0.20 -15.28 -8.77
CA THR A 598 1.48 -15.63 -8.16
C THR A 598 1.62 -14.95 -6.80
N GLY A 599 1.90 -15.75 -5.76
CA GLY A 599 2.02 -15.25 -4.39
C GLY A 599 0.69 -14.89 -3.70
N GLU A 600 -0.47 -15.16 -4.31
CA GLU A 600 -1.79 -14.90 -3.72
C GLU A 600 -2.01 -15.69 -2.40
N ALA A 601 -2.73 -15.09 -1.44
CA ALA A 601 -3.08 -15.75 -0.19
C ALA A 601 -4.37 -16.59 -0.32
N ARG A 602 -4.39 -17.77 0.31
CA ARG A 602 -5.52 -18.71 0.26
C ARG A 602 -6.50 -18.52 1.42
N THR A 603 -7.74 -18.98 1.29
CA THR A 603 -8.80 -19.05 2.33
C THR A 603 -8.30 -19.49 3.72
N SER A 604 -7.37 -20.46 3.78
CA SER A 604 -6.80 -20.95 5.05
C SER A 604 -5.91 -19.93 5.77
N PHE A 605 -5.27 -19.01 5.04
CA PHE A 605 -4.50 -17.91 5.59
C PHE A 605 -5.42 -16.87 6.23
N PHE A 606 -6.45 -16.41 5.50
CA PHE A 606 -7.46 -15.48 6.03
C PHE A 606 -8.21 -16.07 7.22
N SER A 607 -8.60 -17.35 7.14
CA SER A 607 -9.16 -18.09 8.29
C SER A 607 -8.24 -18.07 9.52
N ALA A 608 -6.93 -18.26 9.36
CA ALA A 608 -5.97 -18.23 10.48
C ALA A 608 -5.77 -16.81 11.04
N THR A 609 -5.78 -15.80 10.17
CA THR A 609 -5.72 -14.37 10.49
C THR A 609 -6.95 -13.93 11.29
N ALA A 610 -8.16 -14.20 10.79
CA ALA A 610 -9.43 -13.93 11.45
C ALA A 610 -9.57 -14.65 12.81
N ASN A 611 -9.20 -15.94 12.89
CA ASN A 611 -9.18 -16.67 14.17
C ASN A 611 -8.22 -16.06 15.19
N SER A 612 -7.07 -15.55 14.75
CA SER A 612 -6.09 -14.90 15.64
C SER A 612 -6.60 -13.55 16.13
N TYR A 613 -7.17 -12.73 15.25
CA TYR A 613 -7.77 -11.44 15.60
C TYR A 613 -9.00 -11.59 16.51
N SER A 614 -9.91 -12.53 16.22
CA SER A 614 -11.09 -12.82 17.05
C SER A 614 -10.72 -13.18 18.50
N ARG A 615 -9.58 -13.84 18.71
CA ARG A 615 -9.04 -14.10 20.06
C ARG A 615 -8.54 -12.83 20.75
N VAL A 616 -7.91 -11.91 20.03
CA VAL A 616 -7.55 -10.58 20.58
C VAL A 616 -8.82 -9.83 20.98
N VAL A 617 -9.84 -9.76 20.10
CA VAL A 617 -11.13 -9.12 20.40
C VAL A 617 -11.80 -9.75 21.63
N THR A 618 -11.79 -11.07 21.75
CA THR A 618 -12.35 -11.80 22.91
C THR A 618 -11.65 -11.43 24.23
N ILE A 619 -10.34 -11.20 24.20
CA ILE A 619 -9.59 -10.77 25.40
C ILE A 619 -9.81 -9.28 25.67
N ALA A 620 -9.74 -8.44 24.63
CA ALA A 620 -9.94 -7.00 24.71
C ALA A 620 -11.33 -6.62 25.24
N ALA A 621 -12.37 -7.40 24.92
CA ALA A 621 -13.73 -7.21 25.43
C ALA A 621 -13.89 -7.41 26.96
N MET A 622 -12.84 -7.85 27.67
CA MET A 622 -12.81 -7.84 29.14
C MET A 622 -12.24 -6.53 29.72
N SER A 623 -11.61 -5.70 28.88
CA SER A 623 -11.13 -4.36 29.24
C SER A 623 -12.28 -3.34 29.17
N PRO A 624 -12.32 -2.33 30.06
CA PRO A 624 -13.15 -1.13 29.86
C PRO A 624 -12.80 -0.38 28.58
N ASP A 625 -11.55 -0.52 28.11
CA ASP A 625 -11.04 0.07 26.87
C ASP A 625 -10.45 -1.03 25.98
N PRO A 626 -11.24 -1.61 25.06
CA PRO A 626 -10.76 -2.65 24.15
C PRO A 626 -9.79 -2.09 23.08
N SER A 627 -9.91 -0.81 22.73
CA SER A 627 -9.19 -0.14 21.62
C SER A 627 -7.67 -0.29 21.70
N ILE A 628 -7.12 -0.22 22.92
CA ILE A 628 -5.68 -0.34 23.20
C ILE A 628 -5.11 -1.69 22.71
N LEU A 629 -5.92 -2.75 22.72
CA LEU A 629 -5.53 -4.07 22.22
C LEU A 629 -6.06 -4.37 20.81
N THR A 630 -7.26 -3.90 20.45
CA THR A 630 -7.85 -4.18 19.14
C THR A 630 -7.23 -3.36 18.02
N ASN A 631 -6.95 -2.06 18.20
CA ASN A 631 -6.51 -1.20 17.10
C ASN A 631 -5.12 -1.58 16.57
N PRO A 632 -4.11 -1.89 17.42
CA PRO A 632 -2.85 -2.46 16.97
C PRO A 632 -2.99 -3.80 16.23
N ALA A 633 -3.90 -4.65 16.69
CA ALA A 633 -4.13 -5.97 16.09
C ALA A 633 -4.95 -5.91 14.79
N ASP A 634 -5.86 -4.93 14.63
CA ASP A 634 -6.63 -4.74 13.40
C ASP A 634 -5.76 -4.15 12.29
N LEU A 635 -4.88 -3.18 12.58
CA LEU A 635 -3.90 -2.74 11.58
C LEU A 635 -3.00 -3.90 11.15
N ALA A 636 -2.49 -4.69 12.10
CA ALA A 636 -1.70 -5.89 11.76
C ALA A 636 -2.49 -6.92 10.94
N ARG A 637 -3.81 -7.06 11.17
CA ARG A 637 -4.71 -7.90 10.38
C ARG A 637 -4.89 -7.36 8.94
N ARG A 638 -5.08 -6.05 8.78
CA ARG A 638 -5.23 -5.38 7.47
C ARG A 638 -3.92 -5.40 6.68
N ARG A 639 -2.78 -5.12 7.32
CA ARG A 639 -1.44 -5.25 6.74
C ARG A 639 -1.06 -6.67 6.33
N LEU A 640 -1.74 -7.71 6.81
CA LEU A 640 -1.56 -9.09 6.32
C LEU A 640 -2.24 -9.35 4.96
N SER A 641 -3.18 -8.50 4.53
CA SER A 641 -3.77 -8.58 3.18
C SER A 641 -3.09 -7.68 2.16
N THR A 642 -2.13 -6.81 2.52
CA THR A 642 -1.46 -5.90 1.57
C THR A 642 -0.94 -6.64 0.33
N LEU A 643 -1.21 -6.10 -0.86
CA LEU A 643 -0.85 -6.68 -2.15
C LEU A 643 0.65 -6.95 -2.30
N ALA A 644 1.50 -6.05 -1.77
CA ALA A 644 2.96 -6.16 -1.80
C ALA A 644 3.50 -7.52 -1.30
N TRP A 645 2.76 -8.22 -0.43
CA TRP A 645 3.13 -9.56 0.04
C TRP A 645 3.09 -10.68 -1.01
N ARG A 646 2.64 -10.43 -2.25
CA ARG A 646 2.76 -11.42 -3.34
C ARG A 646 4.24 -11.77 -3.62
N SER A 647 5.16 -10.80 -3.51
CA SER A 647 6.60 -11.03 -3.69
C SER A 647 7.31 -11.68 -2.49
N ASP A 648 6.79 -11.50 -1.26
CA ASP A 648 7.27 -12.24 -0.07
C ASP A 648 6.16 -12.98 0.71
N PRO A 649 5.67 -14.13 0.20
CA PRO A 649 4.74 -14.99 0.93
C PRO A 649 5.32 -15.53 2.25
N ALA A 650 6.65 -15.59 2.40
CA ALA A 650 7.32 -16.10 3.59
C ALA A 650 7.32 -15.07 4.73
N GLY A 651 7.60 -13.80 4.43
CA GLY A 651 7.46 -12.66 5.33
C GLY A 651 6.01 -12.47 5.78
N ARG A 652 5.04 -12.54 4.86
CA ARG A 652 3.61 -12.53 5.20
C ARG A 652 3.25 -13.65 6.17
N GLN A 653 3.76 -14.87 5.94
CA GLN A 653 3.55 -15.99 6.84
C GLN A 653 4.26 -15.80 8.20
N ASN A 654 5.39 -15.10 8.26
CA ASN A 654 6.05 -14.72 9.52
C ASN A 654 5.23 -13.68 10.30
N ARG A 655 4.71 -12.64 9.65
CA ARG A 655 3.82 -11.64 10.28
C ARG A 655 2.55 -12.30 10.85
N LEU A 656 1.97 -13.29 10.16
CA LEU A 656 0.86 -14.08 10.70
C LEU A 656 1.26 -14.90 11.95
N ARG A 657 2.49 -15.46 11.99
CA ARG A 657 3.00 -16.13 13.20
C ARG A 657 3.15 -15.16 14.36
N ASP A 658 3.51 -13.91 14.10
CA ASP A 658 3.64 -12.87 15.13
C ASP A 658 2.27 -12.44 15.67
N LEU A 659 1.29 -12.18 14.80
CA LEU A 659 -0.12 -11.97 15.22
C LEU A 659 -0.64 -13.16 16.05
N THR A 660 -0.39 -14.39 15.57
CA THR A 660 -0.76 -15.63 16.28
C THR A 660 -0.06 -15.73 17.66
N ARG A 661 1.21 -15.33 17.76
CA ARG A 661 1.98 -15.32 19.02
C ARG A 661 1.42 -14.29 19.99
N THR A 662 1.08 -13.09 19.52
CA THR A 662 0.47 -12.03 20.33
C THR A 662 -0.90 -12.45 20.85
N ALA A 663 -1.78 -12.98 19.99
CA ALA A 663 -3.09 -13.50 20.39
C ALA A 663 -2.99 -14.64 21.42
N ASN A 664 -1.99 -15.52 21.28
CA ASN A 664 -1.68 -16.53 22.30
C ASN A 664 -1.16 -15.91 23.60
N GLY A 665 -0.23 -14.95 23.51
CA GLY A 665 0.31 -14.23 24.65
C GLY A 665 -0.79 -13.59 25.49
N TYR A 666 -1.66 -12.79 24.87
CA TYR A 666 -2.81 -12.16 25.53
C TYR A 666 -3.76 -13.19 26.16
N PHE A 667 -4.05 -14.30 25.47
CA PHE A 667 -4.88 -15.38 26.03
C PHE A 667 -4.25 -16.03 27.28
N THR A 668 -2.92 -16.13 27.33
CA THR A 668 -2.19 -16.70 28.48
C THR A 668 -1.80 -15.69 29.58
N ALA A 669 -1.96 -14.38 29.33
CA ALA A 669 -1.52 -13.31 30.23
C ALA A 669 -2.35 -13.21 31.52
N ILE A 670 -3.55 -13.79 31.56
CA ILE A 670 -4.38 -13.85 32.77
C ILE A 670 -4.35 -15.27 33.32
N TYR A 671 -3.80 -15.46 34.51
CA TYR A 671 -3.67 -16.79 35.12
C TYR A 671 -3.66 -16.74 36.65
N ALA A 672 -3.98 -17.87 37.29
CA ALA A 672 -3.82 -18.03 38.73
C ALA A 672 -2.40 -18.51 39.07
N ASN A 673 -1.71 -17.80 39.97
CA ASN A 673 -0.38 -18.20 40.43
C ASN A 673 -0.42 -19.56 41.15
N PRO A 674 0.63 -20.40 41.02
CA PRO A 674 0.76 -21.64 41.80
C PRO A 674 0.74 -21.38 43.30
N SER A 675 -0.25 -21.96 44.01
CA SER A 675 -0.38 -21.83 45.47
C SER A 675 0.27 -23.00 46.21
N SER A 676 0.91 -22.74 47.35
CA SER A 676 1.27 -23.78 48.32
C SER A 676 0.02 -24.44 48.93
N THR A 677 0.15 -25.64 49.52
CA THR A 677 -1.00 -26.41 50.02
C THR A 677 -1.83 -25.62 51.05
N ILE A 678 -3.05 -25.24 50.66
CA ILE A 678 -3.95 -24.43 51.49
C ILE A 678 -4.59 -25.33 52.56
N ASN A 679 -4.58 -24.92 53.83
CA ASN A 679 -5.15 -25.70 54.94
C ASN A 679 -6.49 -25.09 55.38
N ILE A 680 -7.59 -25.84 55.22
CA ILE A 680 -8.93 -25.44 55.66
C ILE A 680 -9.25 -26.15 56.98
N ILE A 681 -9.65 -25.37 57.99
CA ILE A 681 -9.88 -25.82 59.38
C ILE A 681 -11.36 -25.71 59.79
N SER A 682 -12.18 -24.96 59.04
CA SER A 682 -13.59 -24.67 59.36
C SER A 682 -14.53 -25.12 58.24
N GLU A 683 -15.80 -25.40 58.58
CA GLU A 683 -16.82 -25.91 57.64
C GLU A 683 -17.19 -24.92 56.51
N ALA A 684 -17.03 -23.61 56.75
CA ALA A 684 -17.12 -22.56 55.75
C ALA A 684 -15.91 -21.64 55.88
N THR A 685 -15.21 -21.37 54.78
CA THR A 685 -14.00 -20.52 54.74
C THR A 685 -13.81 -19.99 53.32
N GLY A 686 -13.12 -18.86 53.16
CA GLY A 686 -12.68 -18.38 51.85
C GLY A 686 -11.30 -18.95 51.47
N VAL A 687 -11.13 -19.44 50.25
CA VAL A 687 -9.83 -19.82 49.69
C VAL A 687 -9.20 -18.58 49.03
N PRO A 688 -8.05 -18.08 49.51
CA PRO A 688 -7.34 -17.00 48.84
C PRO A 688 -6.63 -17.55 47.60
N LEU A 689 -6.93 -16.96 46.45
CA LEU A 689 -6.33 -17.25 45.15
C LEU A 689 -5.60 -16.00 44.67
N HIS A 690 -4.35 -16.14 44.25
CA HIS A 690 -3.57 -15.02 43.71
C HIS A 690 -3.70 -15.05 42.18
N ILE A 691 -4.53 -14.17 41.63
CA ILE A 691 -4.78 -14.07 40.19
C ILE A 691 -3.90 -12.95 39.63
N ARG A 692 -3.13 -13.26 38.59
CA ARG A 692 -2.21 -12.35 37.91
C ARG A 692 -2.80 -11.92 36.56
N ASN A 693 -2.63 -10.63 36.26
CA ASN A 693 -2.90 -10.04 34.96
C ASN A 693 -1.59 -9.45 34.45
N ASP A 694 -1.05 -10.04 33.38
CA ASP A 694 0.14 -9.54 32.67
C ASP A 694 -0.20 -8.68 31.45
N LEU A 695 -1.48 -8.42 31.18
CA LEU A 695 -1.89 -7.44 30.16
C LEU A 695 -1.60 -6.01 30.65
N PRO A 696 -1.39 -5.06 29.71
CA PRO A 696 -1.18 -3.66 30.04
C PRO A 696 -2.50 -2.88 30.26
N VAL A 697 -3.65 -3.57 30.31
CA VAL A 697 -4.98 -2.99 30.54
C VAL A 697 -5.68 -3.65 31.73
N ASP A 698 -6.59 -2.91 32.36
CA ASP A 698 -7.56 -3.45 33.33
C ASP A 698 -8.39 -4.56 32.68
N VAL A 699 -8.68 -5.64 33.41
CA VAL A 699 -9.58 -6.71 32.91
C VAL A 699 -10.60 -7.18 33.94
N GLY A 700 -11.87 -7.20 33.55
CA GLY A 700 -12.97 -7.77 34.31
C GLY A 700 -13.14 -9.26 34.05
N VAL A 701 -12.93 -10.08 35.09
CA VAL A 701 -13.01 -11.55 34.99
C VAL A 701 -13.89 -12.16 36.09
N VAL A 702 -14.33 -13.39 35.87
CA VAL A 702 -15.08 -14.20 36.84
C VAL A 702 -14.25 -15.42 37.24
N ILE A 703 -13.95 -15.55 38.53
CA ILE A 703 -13.16 -16.65 39.08
C ILE A 703 -14.10 -17.78 39.52
N GLN A 704 -13.89 -18.97 38.97
CA GLN A 704 -14.55 -20.22 39.37
C GLN A 704 -13.52 -21.18 39.96
N LEU A 705 -13.89 -21.86 41.05
CA LEU A 705 -13.11 -22.93 41.65
C LEU A 705 -13.87 -24.25 41.49
N ASP A 706 -13.44 -25.08 40.53
CA ASP A 706 -14.05 -26.39 40.30
C ASP A 706 -13.49 -27.42 41.28
N THR A 707 -14.39 -28.04 42.05
CA THR A 707 -14.05 -28.97 43.13
C THR A 707 -14.64 -30.36 42.82
N PRO A 708 -13.87 -31.27 42.18
CA PRO A 708 -14.38 -32.58 41.78
C PRO A 708 -14.62 -33.54 42.96
N ASP A 709 -13.95 -33.37 44.11
CA ASP A 709 -14.23 -34.14 45.33
C ASP A 709 -15.38 -33.50 46.12
N ALA A 710 -16.46 -34.25 46.37
CA ALA A 710 -17.63 -33.80 47.12
C ALA A 710 -17.35 -33.32 48.56
N ARG A 711 -16.16 -33.60 49.11
CA ARG A 711 -15.68 -33.10 50.41
C ARG A 711 -15.45 -31.59 50.45
N LEU A 712 -15.24 -30.97 49.30
CA LEU A 712 -15.09 -29.53 49.15
C LEU A 712 -16.07 -29.06 48.07
N ARG A 713 -16.80 -27.99 48.33
CA ARG A 713 -17.66 -27.35 47.31
C ARG A 713 -17.45 -25.85 47.31
N ALA A 714 -17.06 -25.28 46.18
CA ALA A 714 -17.26 -23.84 45.94
C ALA A 714 -18.77 -23.54 45.97
N THR A 715 -19.14 -22.40 46.56
CA THR A 715 -20.55 -22.01 46.71
C THR A 715 -20.99 -21.03 45.62
N GLU A 716 -20.12 -20.08 45.27
CA GLU A 716 -20.39 -18.95 44.36
C GLU A 716 -19.14 -18.63 43.55
N THR A 717 -19.30 -18.08 42.34
CA THR A 717 -18.23 -17.49 41.53
C THR A 717 -17.98 -16.04 41.94
N VAL A 718 -16.75 -15.55 41.75
CA VAL A 718 -16.36 -14.19 42.19
C VAL A 718 -15.96 -13.34 40.98
N ALA A 719 -16.73 -12.29 40.69
CA ALA A 719 -16.34 -11.27 39.72
C ALA A 719 -15.29 -10.32 40.32
N VAL A 720 -14.27 -9.97 39.54
CA VAL A 720 -13.16 -9.10 39.96
C VAL A 720 -12.56 -8.35 38.78
N THR A 721 -12.18 -7.09 39.00
CA THR A 721 -11.31 -6.33 38.08
C THR A 721 -9.86 -6.54 38.49
N LEU A 722 -9.02 -6.95 37.55
CA LEU A 722 -7.57 -7.12 37.74
C LEU A 722 -6.85 -5.94 37.10
N THR A 723 -5.98 -5.25 37.85
CA THR A 723 -5.22 -4.10 37.34
C THR A 723 -4.03 -4.55 36.49
N PRO A 724 -3.46 -3.68 35.62
CA PRO A 724 -2.39 -4.06 34.68
C PRO A 724 -1.14 -4.56 35.41
N HIS A 725 -0.44 -5.51 34.79
CA HIS A 725 0.84 -6.07 35.27
C HIS A 725 0.90 -6.41 36.79
N SER A 726 -0.23 -6.83 37.37
CA SER A 726 -0.41 -6.93 38.82
C SER A 726 -0.87 -8.32 39.28
N THR A 727 -0.92 -8.54 40.59
CA THR A 727 -1.50 -9.74 41.20
C THR A 727 -2.54 -9.36 42.26
N THR A 728 -3.79 -9.71 42.00
CA THR A 728 -4.93 -9.49 42.91
C THR A 728 -5.22 -10.75 43.72
N THR A 729 -5.50 -10.60 45.01
CA THR A 729 -5.89 -11.73 45.87
C THR A 729 -7.42 -11.83 45.95
N VAL A 730 -7.97 -12.87 45.33
CA VAL A 730 -9.41 -13.15 45.24
C VAL A 730 -9.78 -14.22 46.26
N THR A 731 -10.79 -13.98 47.09
CA THR A 731 -11.20 -14.94 48.13
C THR A 731 -12.48 -15.68 47.71
N VAL A 732 -12.37 -16.95 47.30
CA VAL A 732 -13.51 -17.75 46.82
C VAL A 732 -14.18 -18.51 47.97
N PRO A 733 -15.50 -18.37 48.19
CA PRO A 733 -16.20 -19.02 49.30
C PRO A 733 -16.39 -20.53 49.07
N VAL A 734 -15.85 -21.35 49.98
CA VAL A 734 -15.99 -22.81 49.93
C VAL A 734 -16.63 -23.38 51.20
N ARG A 735 -17.31 -24.52 51.05
CA ARG A 735 -17.82 -25.35 52.14
C ARG A 735 -17.10 -26.69 52.19
N ALA A 736 -16.64 -27.06 53.37
CA ALA A 736 -15.97 -28.32 53.67
C ALA A 736 -16.95 -29.29 54.34
N SER A 737 -17.19 -30.44 53.72
CA SER A 737 -18.11 -31.49 54.20
C SER A 737 -17.40 -32.76 54.70
N GLY A 738 -16.09 -32.89 54.48
CA GLY A 738 -15.29 -34.02 54.95
C GLY A 738 -13.78 -33.78 54.88
N SER A 739 -13.02 -34.53 55.67
CA SER A 739 -11.56 -34.38 55.78
C SER A 739 -10.80 -35.11 54.66
N GLY A 740 -9.66 -34.55 54.24
CA GLY A 740 -8.78 -35.15 53.22
C GLY A 740 -7.83 -34.14 52.58
N ASN A 741 -6.90 -34.63 51.76
CA ASN A 741 -6.26 -33.79 50.75
C ASN A 741 -7.14 -33.87 49.48
N VAL A 742 -7.57 -32.73 48.98
CA VAL A 742 -8.46 -32.54 47.82
C VAL A 742 -7.71 -31.72 46.78
N ARG A 743 -7.90 -32.02 45.49
CA ARG A 743 -7.49 -31.14 44.39
C ARG A 743 -8.68 -30.33 43.90
N ALA A 744 -8.46 -29.06 43.65
CA ALA A 744 -9.43 -28.16 43.04
C ALA A 744 -8.77 -27.43 41.87
N ASP A 745 -9.54 -27.10 40.85
CA ASP A 745 -9.06 -26.46 39.63
C ASP A 745 -9.59 -25.02 39.57
N VAL A 746 -8.66 -24.06 39.55
CA VAL A 746 -8.99 -22.64 39.38
C VAL A 746 -9.17 -22.36 37.89
N ARG A 747 -10.34 -21.81 37.55
CA ARG A 747 -10.66 -21.33 36.20
C ARG A 747 -10.91 -19.83 36.25
N VAL A 748 -10.23 -19.09 35.39
CA VAL A 748 -10.57 -17.71 35.07
C VAL A 748 -11.54 -17.75 33.90
N LEU A 749 -12.64 -17.02 34.00
CA LEU A 749 -13.66 -16.91 32.95
C LEU A 749 -13.83 -15.44 32.55
N ASN A 750 -14.23 -15.20 31.31
CA ASN A 750 -14.76 -13.90 30.89
C ASN A 750 -16.18 -13.68 31.47
N PRO A 751 -16.76 -12.47 31.38
CA PRO A 751 -18.12 -12.19 31.87
C PRO A 751 -19.25 -13.03 31.22
N VAL A 752 -18.99 -13.65 30.07
CA VAL A 752 -19.92 -14.52 29.33
C VAL A 752 -19.81 -15.99 29.79
N GLY A 753 -18.83 -16.33 30.64
CA GLY A 753 -18.61 -17.66 31.18
C GLY A 753 -17.65 -18.54 30.36
N THR A 754 -17.01 -18.01 29.32
CA THR A 754 -15.96 -18.72 28.55
C THR A 754 -14.65 -18.70 29.33
N GLN A 755 -13.91 -19.82 29.36
CA GLN A 755 -12.62 -19.87 30.03
C GLN A 755 -11.55 -19.03 29.32
N VAL A 756 -10.78 -18.30 30.12
CA VAL A 756 -9.60 -17.53 29.71
C VAL A 756 -8.37 -18.08 30.44
N GLY A 757 -7.24 -18.16 29.74
CA GLY A 757 -5.98 -18.63 30.33
C GLY A 757 -5.95 -20.12 30.71
N PRO A 758 -4.82 -20.57 31.28
CA PRO A 758 -4.63 -21.95 31.70
C PRO A 758 -5.42 -22.28 32.97
N VAL A 759 -5.92 -23.52 33.08
CA VAL A 759 -6.49 -24.06 34.32
C VAL A 759 -5.36 -24.31 35.32
N GLN A 760 -5.46 -23.76 36.53
CA GLN A 760 -4.47 -23.98 37.59
C GLN A 760 -5.02 -24.92 38.66
N SER A 761 -4.49 -26.14 38.72
CA SER A 761 -4.78 -27.06 39.83
C SER A 761 -4.10 -26.61 41.13
N ILE A 762 -4.83 -26.67 42.24
CA ILE A 762 -4.34 -26.39 43.59
C ILE A 762 -4.66 -27.55 44.55
N ASP A 763 -3.71 -27.88 45.43
CA ASP A 763 -3.90 -28.93 46.44
C ASP A 763 -4.36 -28.29 47.77
N ILE A 764 -5.51 -28.72 48.27
CA ILE A 764 -6.18 -28.20 49.46
C ILE A 764 -6.28 -29.30 50.51
N ARG A 765 -5.78 -29.04 51.73
CA ARG A 765 -5.93 -29.94 52.87
C ARG A 765 -7.11 -29.52 53.73
N VAL A 766 -8.18 -30.30 53.65
CA VAL A 766 -9.40 -30.10 54.45
C VAL A 766 -9.31 -30.89 55.75
N ARG A 767 -9.48 -30.20 56.88
CA ARG A 767 -9.65 -30.77 58.22
C ARG A 767 -11.02 -30.37 58.75
N ALA A 768 -12.04 -31.18 58.47
CA ALA A 768 -13.37 -30.97 58.99
C ALA A 768 -13.48 -31.52 60.43
N ASN A 769 -13.99 -30.71 61.35
CA ASN A 769 -14.27 -31.12 62.73
C ASN A 769 -15.60 -31.90 62.79
N TRP A 770 -15.51 -33.23 62.92
CA TRP A 770 -16.67 -34.12 63.14
C TRP A 770 -17.36 -33.92 64.51
N GLU A 771 -16.75 -33.12 65.39
CA GLU A 771 -17.09 -32.94 66.79
C GLU A 771 -18.55 -32.50 67.02
N ASN A 772 -19.09 -31.64 66.16
CA ASN A 772 -20.47 -31.17 66.26
C ASN A 772 -21.49 -32.27 65.92
N VAL A 773 -21.30 -33.00 64.81
CA VAL A 773 -22.23 -34.07 64.40
C VAL A 773 -22.19 -35.24 65.38
N GLY A 774 -20.98 -35.65 65.81
CA GLY A 774 -20.81 -36.69 66.82
C GLY A 774 -21.50 -36.33 68.14
N THR A 775 -21.32 -35.10 68.61
CA THR A 775 -21.93 -34.63 69.87
C THR A 775 -23.45 -34.53 69.75
N VAL A 776 -24.01 -34.06 68.62
CA VAL A 776 -25.47 -33.99 68.43
C VAL A 776 -26.10 -35.39 68.38
N VAL A 777 -25.48 -36.37 67.70
CA VAL A 777 -25.98 -37.75 67.67
C VAL A 777 -25.91 -38.39 69.07
N VAL A 778 -24.80 -38.20 69.80
CA VAL A 778 -24.64 -38.73 71.16
C VAL A 778 -25.60 -38.04 72.13
N ALA A 779 -25.78 -36.72 72.05
CA ALA A 779 -26.72 -35.97 72.88
C ALA A 779 -28.18 -36.31 72.58
N GLY A 780 -28.53 -36.52 71.30
CA GLY A 780 -29.84 -37.00 70.87
C GLY A 780 -30.13 -38.42 71.37
N ALA A 781 -29.14 -39.32 71.29
CA ALA A 781 -29.23 -40.66 71.86
C ALA A 781 -29.35 -40.63 73.40
N PHE A 782 -28.58 -39.76 74.08
CA PHE A 782 -28.70 -39.53 75.52
C PHE A 782 -30.09 -38.99 75.89
N GLY A 783 -30.62 -38.03 75.12
CA GLY A 783 -31.97 -37.49 75.28
C GLY A 783 -33.05 -38.56 75.10
N ALA A 784 -32.91 -39.42 74.10
CA ALA A 784 -33.82 -40.55 73.89
C ALA A 784 -33.76 -41.56 75.05
N VAL A 785 -32.57 -41.91 75.53
CA VAL A 785 -32.37 -42.77 76.71
C VAL A 785 -32.94 -42.13 77.97
N LEU A 786 -32.78 -40.82 78.16
CA LEU A 786 -33.35 -40.05 79.27
C LEU A 786 -34.89 -40.10 79.24
N VAL A 787 -35.50 -39.83 78.08
CA VAL A 787 -36.96 -39.89 77.87
C VAL A 787 -37.50 -41.30 78.15
N VAL A 788 -36.84 -42.34 77.63
CA VAL A 788 -37.19 -43.75 77.93
C VAL A 788 -37.04 -44.06 79.42
N GLY A 789 -36.00 -43.53 80.08
CA GLY A 789 -35.77 -43.67 81.52
C GLY A 789 -36.88 -43.03 82.37
N VAL A 790 -37.32 -41.82 82.02
CA VAL A 790 -38.42 -41.11 82.70
C VAL A 790 -39.75 -41.87 82.52
N ILE A 791 -40.07 -42.30 81.29
CA ILE A 791 -41.28 -43.10 81.01
C ILE A 791 -41.28 -44.43 81.78
N ARG A 792 -40.10 -45.07 81.92
CA ARG A 792 -39.94 -46.31 82.70
C ARG A 792 -40.04 -46.09 84.22
N SER A 793 -39.56 -44.96 84.72
CA SER A 793 -39.64 -44.57 86.15
C SER A 793 -41.09 -44.42 86.60
N LEU A 794 -41.90 -43.66 85.85
CA LEU A 794 -43.32 -43.42 86.17
C LEU A 794 -44.17 -44.69 86.15
N ARG A 795 -43.75 -45.74 85.44
CA ARG A 795 -44.45 -47.04 85.38
C ARG A 795 -44.19 -47.98 86.56
N ARG A 796 -43.34 -47.64 87.54
CA ARG A 796 -42.98 -48.58 88.64
C ARG A 796 -42.90 -47.99 90.05
N GLY A 797 -43.79 -47.05 90.38
CA GLY A 797 -43.99 -46.60 91.77
C GLY A 797 -44.70 -47.61 92.67
N ARG A 798 -43.95 -48.39 93.47
CA ARG A 798 -44.48 -49.09 94.66
C ARG A 798 -44.18 -48.27 95.92
N ARG A 799 -45.17 -48.21 96.82
CA ARG A 799 -45.20 -47.37 98.03
C ARG A 799 -44.21 -47.84 99.10
N SER A 800 -43.64 -46.89 99.85
CA SER A 800 -43.12 -47.09 101.22
C SER A 800 -43.30 -45.80 102.05
N ALA A 801 -43.26 -45.96 103.38
CA ALA A 801 -43.91 -45.09 104.38
C ALA A 801 -43.10 -43.84 104.82
N PRO A 802 -43.74 -42.83 105.46
CA PRO A 802 -43.10 -41.56 105.80
C PRO A 802 -42.27 -41.61 107.09
N VAL A 803 -41.18 -40.84 107.12
CA VAL A 803 -40.33 -40.61 108.31
C VAL A 803 -40.50 -39.14 108.75
N ARG A 804 -40.68 -38.93 110.07
CA ARG A 804 -40.89 -37.60 110.67
C ARG A 804 -39.56 -36.83 110.86
N PRO A 805 -39.60 -35.48 110.85
CA PRO A 805 -38.43 -34.63 111.09
C PRO A 805 -38.15 -34.42 112.60
N GLY A 806 -36.95 -33.95 112.93
CA GLY A 806 -36.67 -33.31 114.22
C GLY A 806 -35.31 -33.66 114.82
N SER A 807 -34.34 -32.76 114.68
CA SER A 807 -33.00 -32.87 115.27
C SER A 807 -32.84 -31.98 116.50
N LEU A 808 -32.08 -32.50 117.48
CA LEU A 808 -31.27 -31.80 118.51
C LEU A 808 -31.95 -31.00 119.64
N PRO A 809 -31.44 -31.14 120.89
CA PRO A 809 -31.51 -30.10 121.91
C PRO A 809 -30.33 -29.12 121.79
N ARG A 810 -30.57 -27.82 122.01
CA ARG A 810 -29.52 -26.85 122.41
C ARG A 810 -30.03 -25.93 123.52
N VAL A 811 -29.12 -25.63 124.45
CA VAL A 811 -29.37 -24.85 125.66
C VAL A 811 -29.33 -23.35 125.38
N SER A 812 -30.28 -22.65 126.00
CA SER A 812 -30.39 -21.24 126.38
C SER A 812 -29.34 -20.21 125.91
N ALA A 813 -29.82 -19.27 125.09
CA ALA A 813 -29.95 -17.83 125.37
C ALA A 813 -28.87 -17.04 126.16
N THR A 814 -28.27 -16.04 125.49
CA THR A 814 -28.28 -14.58 125.83
C THR A 814 -27.70 -13.85 124.59
N ALA A 815 -28.27 -12.82 123.97
CA ALA A 815 -28.85 -11.53 124.39
C ALA A 815 -27.86 -10.35 124.28
N THR A 816 -28.35 -9.25 123.71
CA THR A 816 -27.88 -7.85 123.84
C THR A 816 -26.70 -7.38 122.97
N THR A 817 -27.08 -6.81 121.82
CA THR A 817 -26.72 -5.47 121.29
C THR A 817 -25.25 -5.03 121.18
N GLY A 818 -24.88 -4.67 119.94
CA GLY A 818 -23.68 -3.94 119.53
C GLY A 818 -23.76 -3.69 118.03
#